data_AF-A0A8B9ARW5-F1
#
_entry.id   AF-A0A8B9ARW5-F1
#
_cell.length_a   1.000
_cell.length_b   1.000
_cell.length_c   1.000
_cell.angle_alpha   90.00
_cell.angle_beta   90.00
_cell.angle_gamma   90.00
#
_symmetry.space_group_name_H-M   'P 1'
#
loop_
_entity.id
_entity.type
_entity.pdbx_description
1 polymer ?
#
loop_
_entity_poly.entity_id
_entity_poly.type
_entity_poly.pdbx_seq_one_letter_code
_entity_poly.pdbx_strand_id
1 'polypeptide(L)'
;MVSRSYSNLLELASGEPPSIGRIRRRIPRVMTVAGIISDLDEDSDSDNSAGPSSPPRDRTIVVSNHLPIRAHRRPDNRGWTFSWDEDSLLHQLKDAIGDHCDMEFVYVGCLRDEIPLADQDEVGQILLETFKCVPAFLPPDLLARFYHGFCKQQLWPLFHYMLPLSPELGGRFDRSLWQAYVSVNKIFADKILEVINPDDDFVWVHDYHLMVLPTFLRKRFNRVKLGFFLHSPFPSSEIYKTLPVREELLRALLNSDLIGFHTFDYARHFLSCCSRMLGLSYESKRGYIGLEYYGRTVSIKILPVGIHMGQLRSVLSLSETEAKVAELVEQFRDRGRVMLLGVDDMDIFKGISLKLLAMEELLKQHAEWRGKVVLVQIANPARGRGRDVREVQEETHATARRINDAYGENGYEPVILINEPLQFYERMAYYAVAECCLVTAVRDGMNLIPYEYIIARQGNENLDGVLGLNPSTVRKSVLVLSEFIGCSPSLSGAIRVNPWNIEAVADAMVYALEMPEAEKQLRHEKHYRYVSTHDVGYWANSFLQDLARTCRDHSKRRCWGIGFGLGFRVVALDSNFRKLAMEHIVSAYKRTKTRAILLDYDGTLMPQASINKSPSSKSIEILNSLCSDTSNVVFLVSARSRSTLGEWFSPCENLGMAAEHGYFLRLKRDAEWETCIPVADCSWKQIAEPVMNLYTETTDGSTIDDKETALVWSYEDADPDFGSCQAKELLDHLESVLANEPVSVKSGPHLVEVKPQGVSKGLVAQRLLSVMQERGLSPDFILCIGDDRSDEDMFEVISNAMAGSSLAPAAEVFACTVGRKPSKAKYYLDDTHDIVRLMQGLAAVSEQAPRNFNDVGGSNQMYQFLLQT
;
A
#
# COMPACT_ATOMS: atom_id res chain seq x y z
N MET A 1 -9.45 -7.77 39.74
CA MET A 1 -9.01 -9.15 40.05
C MET A 1 -8.48 -9.78 38.79
N VAL A 2 -7.17 -10.03 38.75
CA VAL A 2 -6.43 -10.46 37.56
C VAL A 2 -6.28 -11.97 37.60
N SER A 3 -6.86 -12.69 36.63
CA SER A 3 -6.58 -14.11 36.42
C SER A 3 -5.57 -14.25 35.28
N ARG A 4 -4.39 -14.75 35.64
CA ARG A 4 -3.35 -15.24 34.74
C ARG A 4 -3.69 -16.68 34.36
N SER A 5 -3.75 -17.00 33.08
CA SER A 5 -3.57 -18.37 32.60
C SER A 5 -3.10 -18.35 31.15
N TYR A 6 -1.78 -18.31 30.99
CA TYR A 6 -1.07 -18.78 29.81
C TYR A 6 -0.63 -20.22 30.12
N SER A 7 -1.07 -21.18 29.30
CA SER A 7 -0.48 -22.51 29.26
C SER A 7 -0.33 -22.95 27.80
N ASN A 8 0.92 -23.11 27.40
CA ASN A 8 1.36 -23.69 26.13
C ASN A 8 0.99 -25.18 26.08
N LEU A 9 0.41 -25.61 24.96
CA LEU A 9 -0.03 -26.98 24.70
C LEU A 9 0.97 -27.77 23.82
N LEU A 10 2.28 -27.52 23.97
CA LEU A 10 3.33 -28.16 23.14
C LEU A 10 4.49 -28.79 23.94
N GLU A 11 4.45 -28.84 25.27
CA GLU A 11 5.52 -29.39 26.12
C GLU A 11 5.15 -30.71 26.85
N LEU A 12 4.49 -31.64 26.16
CA LEU A 12 4.25 -33.00 26.68
C LEU A 12 4.80 -34.09 25.75
N ALA A 13 6.01 -33.88 25.22
CA ALA A 13 6.74 -34.89 24.46
C ALA A 13 8.26 -34.71 24.57
N SER A 14 8.81 -34.73 25.78
CA SER A 14 10.21 -35.10 26.06
C SER A 14 10.41 -35.12 27.57
N GLY A 15 10.44 -36.32 28.14
CA GLY A 15 10.72 -36.52 29.55
C GLY A 15 12.23 -36.48 29.78
N GLU A 16 12.75 -35.36 30.29
CA GLU A 16 13.98 -35.28 31.10
C GLU A 16 14.07 -33.88 31.76
N PRO A 17 14.43 -33.75 33.05
CA PRO A 17 14.48 -32.46 33.73
C PRO A 17 15.86 -31.77 33.60
N PRO A 18 15.96 -30.45 33.32
CA PRO A 18 17.26 -29.79 33.26
C PRO A 18 17.70 -29.22 34.62
N SER A 19 18.97 -29.45 34.94
CA SER A 19 19.71 -28.87 36.07
C SER A 19 20.04 -27.40 35.84
N ILE A 20 19.65 -26.52 36.77
CA ILE A 20 19.95 -25.07 36.72
C ILE A 20 21.36 -24.80 37.26
N GLY A 21 22.30 -24.54 36.34
CA GLY A 21 23.59 -23.91 36.63
C GLY A 21 23.51 -22.39 36.47
N ARG A 22 23.74 -21.64 37.55
CA ARG A 22 23.76 -20.17 37.58
C ARG A 22 25.01 -19.63 36.86
N ILE A 23 24.83 -18.86 35.78
CA ILE A 23 25.83 -17.91 35.28
C ILE A 23 25.20 -16.52 35.17
N ARG A 24 25.75 -15.57 35.94
CA ARG A 24 25.34 -14.15 35.97
C ARG A 24 25.76 -13.46 34.67
N ARG A 25 24.80 -12.98 33.87
CA ARG A 25 25.01 -11.90 32.89
C ARG A 25 24.38 -10.61 33.42
N ARG A 26 25.16 -9.53 33.46
CA ARG A 26 24.68 -8.16 33.75
C ARG A 26 23.97 -7.65 32.49
N ILE A 27 22.69 -7.36 32.60
CA ILE A 27 21.85 -6.71 31.58
C ILE A 27 21.64 -5.25 32.03
N PRO A 28 21.72 -4.23 31.16
CA PRO A 28 21.32 -2.87 31.50
C PRO A 28 19.80 -2.80 31.71
N ARG A 29 19.37 -2.10 32.76
CA ARG A 29 17.96 -2.01 33.20
C ARG A 29 17.05 -1.45 32.10
N VAL A 30 16.16 -2.30 31.58
CA VAL A 30 14.96 -1.90 30.82
C VAL A 30 13.87 -1.57 31.85
N MET A 31 13.33 -0.35 31.82
CA MET A 31 12.14 0.00 32.59
C MET A 31 10.91 -0.63 31.93
N THR A 32 10.25 -1.52 32.66
CA THR A 32 8.91 -2.04 32.35
C THR A 32 7.95 -1.55 33.42
N VAL A 33 7.10 -0.57 33.11
CA VAL A 33 5.81 -0.37 33.81
C VAL A 33 4.76 0.13 32.83
N ALA A 34 3.57 -0.46 32.92
CA ALA A 34 2.37 -0.17 32.14
C ALA A 34 1.74 1.19 32.51
N GLY A 35 1.02 1.76 31.54
CA GLY A 35 0.58 3.16 31.55
C GLY A 35 -0.36 3.58 32.66
N ILE A 36 -0.14 4.81 33.11
CA ILE A 36 -1.13 5.80 33.53
C ILE A 36 -0.56 7.13 32.98
N ILE A 37 -1.27 7.80 32.09
CA ILE A 37 -0.98 9.20 31.72
C ILE A 37 -1.72 10.02 32.77
N SER A 38 -0.99 10.74 33.63
CA SER A 38 -1.57 11.80 34.45
C SER A 38 -1.43 13.10 33.69
N ASP A 39 -2.56 13.67 33.31
CA ASP A 39 -2.70 15.09 32.98
C ASP A 39 -2.30 15.91 34.22
N LEU A 40 -1.42 16.89 34.06
CA LEU A 40 -1.32 18.11 34.87
C LEU A 40 -0.29 19.06 34.23
N ASP A 41 -0.77 20.26 33.87
CA ASP A 41 -0.05 21.38 33.29
C ASP A 41 0.88 22.11 34.30
N GLU A 42 1.71 22.99 33.72
CA GLU A 42 2.37 24.19 34.25
C GLU A 42 3.85 24.11 34.74
N ASP A 43 4.71 24.69 33.89
CA ASP A 43 5.84 25.59 34.15
C ASP A 43 6.63 25.45 35.45
N SER A 44 7.89 25.02 35.33
CA SER A 44 9.02 25.65 36.03
C SER A 44 10.37 25.22 35.45
N ASP A 45 11.12 26.21 34.95
CA ASP A 45 12.56 26.12 34.67
C ASP A 45 13.36 25.85 35.97
N SER A 46 14.27 24.87 35.94
CA SER A 46 15.68 25.01 36.37
C SER A 46 16.44 23.67 36.46
N ASP A 47 17.59 23.64 35.78
CA ASP A 47 18.85 22.91 36.03
C ASP A 47 18.85 21.40 36.37
N ASN A 48 19.42 20.59 35.45
CA ASN A 48 20.80 20.07 35.64
C ASN A 48 21.32 19.21 34.48
N SER A 49 22.45 19.67 33.92
CA SER A 49 23.61 18.92 33.40
C SER A 49 23.41 17.50 32.83
N ALA A 50 23.28 17.42 31.50
CA ALA A 50 23.81 16.33 30.69
C ALA A 50 24.55 16.96 29.50
N GLY A 51 25.72 16.42 29.12
CA GLY A 51 26.58 16.97 28.07
C GLY A 51 25.86 17.09 26.72
N PRO A 52 26.46 17.77 25.71
CA PRO A 52 25.80 17.97 24.43
C PRO A 52 25.66 16.61 23.74
N SER A 53 24.50 15.97 23.91
CA SER A 53 24.07 14.90 23.03
C SER A 53 23.97 15.51 21.65
N SER A 54 24.73 14.97 20.69
CA SER A 54 24.53 15.24 19.26
C SER A 54 23.03 15.25 18.93
N PRO A 55 22.57 16.11 18.02
CA PRO A 55 21.17 16.09 17.60
C PRO A 55 20.77 14.66 17.22
N PRO A 56 19.52 14.23 17.48
CA PRO A 56 19.09 12.88 17.16
C PRO A 56 19.28 12.65 15.67
N ARG A 57 20.18 11.73 15.34
CA ARG A 57 20.41 11.29 13.96
C ARG A 57 19.24 10.39 13.56
N ASP A 58 18.59 10.71 12.46
CA ASP A 58 17.58 9.82 11.89
C ASP A 58 18.25 8.48 11.57
N ARG A 59 17.64 7.38 12.01
CA ARG A 59 18.17 6.02 11.81
C ARG A 59 17.19 5.19 11.00
N THR A 60 17.72 4.49 10.00
CA THR A 60 16.94 3.60 9.12
C THR A 60 17.45 2.16 9.23
N ILE A 61 16.53 1.26 9.54
CA ILE A 61 16.75 -0.18 9.54
C ILE A 61 16.33 -0.74 8.18
N VAL A 62 17.31 -1.15 7.37
CA VAL A 62 17.10 -1.77 6.06
C VAL A 62 16.99 -3.28 6.24
N VAL A 63 15.91 -3.87 5.76
CA VAL A 63 15.60 -5.28 5.96
C VAL A 63 15.43 -5.98 4.62
N SER A 64 16.21 -7.04 4.40
CA SER A 64 16.24 -7.80 3.15
C SER A 64 16.52 -9.28 3.41
N ASN A 65 16.18 -10.16 2.46
CA ASN A 65 16.42 -11.59 2.63
C ASN A 65 17.91 -11.91 2.93
N HIS A 66 18.83 -11.25 2.23
CA HIS A 66 20.27 -11.40 2.44
C HIS A 66 20.89 -10.08 2.91
N LEU A 67 21.86 -10.18 3.82
CA LEU A 67 22.73 -9.07 4.20
C LEU A 67 23.67 -8.70 3.03
N PRO A 68 24.10 -7.43 2.93
CA PRO A 68 25.12 -6.97 1.99
C PRO A 68 26.55 -7.40 2.40
N ILE A 69 26.71 -8.63 2.90
CA ILE A 69 27.98 -9.14 3.44
C ILE A 69 28.32 -10.48 2.80
N ARG A 70 29.59 -10.62 2.39
CA ARG A 70 30.20 -11.90 2.02
C ARG A 70 30.88 -12.49 3.24
N ALA A 71 30.54 -13.72 3.58
CA ALA A 71 31.17 -14.46 4.68
C ALA A 71 32.11 -15.51 4.09
N HIS A 72 33.34 -15.56 4.59
CA HIS A 72 34.31 -16.57 4.21
C HIS A 72 34.82 -17.27 5.46
N ARG A 73 34.79 -18.60 5.46
CA ARG A 73 35.40 -19.38 6.53
C ARG A 73 36.92 -19.33 6.38
N ARG A 74 37.63 -19.06 7.48
CA ARG A 74 39.09 -18.99 7.42
C ARG A 74 39.69 -20.36 7.10
N PRO A 75 40.79 -20.42 6.32
CA PRO A 75 41.45 -21.69 5.97
C PRO A 75 41.95 -22.50 7.18
N ASP A 76 42.20 -21.82 8.31
CA ASP A 76 42.64 -22.44 9.57
C ASP A 76 41.49 -23.07 10.37
N ASN A 77 40.25 -23.02 9.86
CA ASN A 77 39.01 -23.42 10.54
C ASN A 77 38.76 -22.71 11.89
N ARG A 78 39.45 -21.60 12.17
CA ARG A 78 39.32 -20.81 13.41
C ARG A 78 38.59 -19.49 13.15
N GLY A 79 37.33 -19.60 12.78
CA GLY A 79 36.40 -18.47 12.66
C GLY A 79 36.19 -17.98 11.23
N TRP A 80 35.64 -16.77 11.13
CA TRP A 80 35.08 -16.20 9.90
C TRP A 80 35.76 -14.87 9.54
N THR A 81 35.73 -14.53 8.26
CA THR A 81 36.10 -13.21 7.72
C THR A 81 34.93 -12.67 6.94
N PHE A 82 34.69 -11.36 7.08
CA PHE A 82 33.55 -10.68 6.48
C PHE A 82 34.04 -9.51 5.64
N SER A 83 33.42 -9.32 4.48
CA SER A 83 33.61 -8.16 3.62
C SER A 83 32.26 -7.69 3.08
N TRP A 84 32.18 -6.43 2.67
CA TRP A 84 30.99 -5.94 1.99
C TRP A 84 30.80 -6.67 0.65
N ASP A 85 29.54 -6.89 0.29
CA ASP A 85 29.15 -7.35 -1.03
C ASP A 85 28.98 -6.13 -1.95
N GLU A 86 30.02 -5.82 -2.72
CA GLU A 86 30.07 -4.67 -3.64
C GLU A 86 28.93 -4.69 -4.67
N ASP A 87 28.49 -5.88 -5.10
CA ASP A 87 27.36 -6.03 -6.03
C ASP A 87 25.98 -5.83 -5.36
N SER A 88 25.93 -5.60 -4.04
CA SER A 88 24.67 -5.46 -3.31
C SER A 88 24.11 -4.04 -3.43
N LEU A 89 22.91 -3.94 -4.01
CA LEU A 89 22.14 -2.71 -4.09
C LEU A 89 21.99 -2.00 -2.73
N LEU A 90 21.87 -2.76 -1.64
CA LEU A 90 21.65 -2.22 -0.30
C LEU A 90 22.91 -1.63 0.31
N HIS A 91 24.08 -2.12 -0.10
CA HIS A 91 25.35 -1.48 0.25
C HIS A 91 25.51 -0.17 -0.51
N GLN A 92 25.30 -0.23 -1.83
CA GLN A 92 25.37 0.91 -2.75
C GLN A 92 24.44 2.06 -2.33
N LEU A 93 23.28 1.74 -1.75
CA LEU A 93 22.37 2.73 -1.19
C LEU A 93 23.01 3.62 -0.13
N LYS A 94 23.76 3.03 0.81
CA LYS A 94 24.37 3.79 1.91
C LYS A 94 25.47 4.70 1.37
N ASP A 95 26.31 4.19 0.48
CA ASP A 95 27.41 4.97 -0.08
C ASP A 95 26.89 6.14 -0.92
N ALA A 96 25.80 5.95 -1.67
CA ALA A 96 25.19 7.01 -2.45
C ALA A 96 24.43 8.06 -1.63
N ILE A 97 24.01 7.75 -0.41
CA ILE A 97 23.38 8.71 0.53
C ILE A 97 24.44 9.40 1.42
N GLY A 98 25.53 8.70 1.72
CA GLY A 98 26.49 8.97 2.80
C GLY A 98 27.23 10.31 2.74
N ASP A 99 27.20 11.01 1.59
CA ASP A 99 27.79 12.35 1.45
C ASP A 99 26.79 13.51 1.66
N HIS A 100 25.48 13.23 1.77
CA HIS A 100 24.43 14.25 1.73
C HIS A 100 23.43 14.19 2.90
N CYS A 101 23.42 13.14 3.71
CA CYS A 101 22.48 12.98 4.82
C CYS A 101 23.14 12.34 6.06
N ASP A 102 22.99 12.94 7.25
CA ASP A 102 23.53 12.45 8.54
C ASP A 102 22.67 11.28 9.10
N MET A 103 22.28 10.33 8.24
CA MET A 103 21.39 9.20 8.56
C MET A 103 22.20 7.93 8.85
N GLU A 104 21.91 7.26 9.97
CA GLU A 104 22.54 5.98 10.31
C GLU A 104 21.75 4.81 9.69
N PHE A 105 22.46 3.86 9.06
CA PHE A 105 21.88 2.66 8.48
C PHE A 105 22.27 1.40 9.27
N VAL A 106 21.26 0.59 9.61
CA VAL A 106 21.42 -0.74 10.22
C VAL A 106 20.78 -1.76 9.29
N TYR A 107 21.46 -2.87 9.02
CA TYR A 107 20.98 -3.89 8.09
C TYR A 107 20.52 -5.15 8.82
N VAL A 108 19.40 -5.75 8.40
CA VAL A 108 18.89 -7.02 8.94
C VAL A 108 18.65 -8.00 7.79
N GLY A 109 19.22 -9.20 7.88
CA GLY A 109 19.14 -10.21 6.81
C GLY A 109 19.85 -11.52 7.12
N CYS A 110 19.73 -12.50 6.23
CA CYS A 110 20.48 -13.76 6.33
C CYS A 110 21.88 -13.62 5.71
N LEU A 111 22.84 -14.40 6.20
CA LEU A 111 24.09 -14.65 5.47
C LEU A 111 23.84 -15.70 4.39
N ARG A 112 24.64 -15.66 3.32
CA ARG A 112 24.57 -16.67 2.23
C ARG A 112 25.14 -18.02 2.68
N ASP A 113 26.14 -17.99 3.56
CA ASP A 113 26.81 -19.17 4.11
C ASP A 113 26.16 -19.63 5.42
N GLU A 114 26.15 -20.96 5.63
CA GLU A 114 25.64 -21.56 6.86
C GLU A 114 26.64 -21.39 8.00
N ILE A 115 26.20 -20.70 9.07
CA ILE A 115 27.01 -20.48 10.26
C ILE A 115 26.63 -21.52 11.33
N PRO A 116 27.59 -22.35 11.81
CA PRO A 116 27.34 -23.30 12.89
C PRO A 116 26.82 -22.62 14.15
N LEU A 117 25.91 -23.27 14.87
CA LEU A 117 25.30 -22.74 16.10
C LEU A 117 26.31 -22.23 17.14
N ALA A 118 27.48 -22.87 17.23
CA ALA A 118 28.53 -22.48 18.17
C ALA A 118 29.17 -21.11 17.86
N ASP A 119 29.15 -20.70 16.58
CA ASP A 119 29.80 -19.49 16.10
C ASP A 119 28.80 -18.30 15.98
N GLN A 120 27.49 -18.56 16.07
CA GLN A 120 26.45 -17.56 15.75
C GLN A 120 26.50 -16.32 16.65
N ASP A 121 26.75 -16.48 17.94
CA ASP A 121 26.85 -15.36 18.88
C ASP A 121 28.04 -14.46 18.55
N GLU A 122 29.22 -15.05 18.29
CA GLU A 122 30.44 -14.32 17.94
C GLU A 122 30.28 -13.60 16.59
N VAL A 123 29.76 -14.31 15.58
CA VAL A 123 29.49 -13.74 14.25
C VAL A 123 28.49 -12.60 14.34
N GLY A 124 27.40 -12.76 15.11
CA GLY A 124 26.42 -11.72 15.33
C GLY A 124 27.01 -10.45 15.95
N GLN A 125 27.90 -10.59 16.93
CA GLN A 125 28.56 -9.46 17.56
C GLN A 125 29.52 -8.74 16.61
N ILE A 126 30.36 -9.49 15.86
CA ILE A 126 31.29 -8.92 14.89
C ILE A 126 30.54 -8.12 13.81
N LEU A 127 29.45 -8.69 13.28
CA LEU A 127 28.65 -8.05 12.23
C LEU A 127 27.96 -6.78 12.73
N LEU A 128 27.45 -6.78 13.97
CA LEU A 128 26.80 -5.60 14.52
C LEU A 128 27.80 -4.48 14.83
N GLU A 129 28.93 -4.80 15.45
CA GLU A 129 29.94 -3.81 15.87
C GLU A 129 30.70 -3.22 14.67
N THR A 130 31.08 -4.06 13.70
CA THR A 130 31.92 -3.66 12.57
C THR A 130 31.12 -3.17 11.37
N PHE A 131 29.99 -3.83 11.08
CA PHE A 131 29.23 -3.62 9.84
C PHE A 131 27.82 -3.05 10.08
N LYS A 132 27.39 -2.85 11.34
CA LYS A 132 26.01 -2.48 11.68
C LYS A 132 24.97 -3.44 11.08
N CYS A 133 25.33 -4.72 11.00
CA CYS A 133 24.51 -5.77 10.42
C CYS A 133 24.01 -6.72 11.52
N VAL A 134 22.73 -7.05 11.50
CA VAL A 134 22.08 -8.00 12.40
C VAL A 134 21.73 -9.25 11.61
N PRO A 135 22.45 -10.37 11.80
CA PRO A 135 22.16 -11.60 11.07
C PRO A 135 20.90 -12.30 11.61
N ALA A 136 20.02 -12.69 10.69
CA ALA A 136 18.93 -13.63 10.93
C ALA A 136 19.42 -15.05 10.58
N PHE A 137 19.81 -15.82 11.60
CA PHE A 137 20.19 -17.22 11.41
C PHE A 137 18.94 -18.09 11.24
N LEU A 138 18.87 -18.79 10.10
CA LEU A 138 17.75 -19.68 9.79
C LEU A 138 18.22 -21.14 9.78
N PRO A 139 17.49 -22.06 10.44
CA PRO A 139 17.77 -23.48 10.32
C PRO A 139 17.71 -23.94 8.84
N PRO A 140 18.62 -24.83 8.38
CA PRO A 140 18.72 -25.20 6.96
C PRO A 140 17.41 -25.72 6.34
N ASP A 141 16.67 -26.56 7.07
CA ASP A 141 15.36 -27.07 6.62
C ASP A 141 14.33 -25.94 6.47
N LEU A 142 14.32 -25.00 7.42
CA LEU A 142 13.41 -23.86 7.38
C LEU A 142 13.76 -22.91 6.22
N LEU A 143 15.06 -22.64 6.02
CA LEU A 143 15.57 -21.85 4.89
C LEU A 143 15.19 -22.49 3.55
N ALA A 144 15.35 -23.81 3.41
CA ALA A 144 14.99 -24.52 2.19
C ALA A 144 13.48 -24.41 1.88
N ARG A 145 12.61 -24.64 2.87
CA ARG A 145 11.16 -24.53 2.69
C ARG A 145 10.68 -23.10 2.43
N PHE A 146 11.31 -22.12 3.07
CA PHE A 146 11.02 -20.70 2.87
C PHE A 146 11.52 -20.19 1.51
N TYR A 147 12.82 -20.26 1.27
CA TYR A 147 13.47 -19.61 0.14
C TYR A 147 13.30 -20.43 -1.15
N HIS A 148 13.73 -21.70 -1.14
CA HIS A 148 13.59 -22.54 -2.33
C HIS A 148 12.15 -22.99 -2.55
N GLY A 149 11.41 -23.31 -1.48
CA GLY A 149 10.00 -23.67 -1.56
C GLY A 149 9.10 -22.47 -1.85
N PHE A 150 8.68 -21.75 -0.81
CA PHE A 150 7.64 -20.72 -0.98
C PHE A 150 8.06 -19.55 -1.89
N CYS A 151 9.25 -18.98 -1.68
CA CYS A 151 9.71 -17.82 -2.47
C CYS A 151 9.99 -18.19 -3.93
N LYS A 152 10.80 -19.22 -4.19
CA LYS A 152 11.26 -19.56 -5.55
C LYS A 152 10.36 -20.50 -6.33
N GLN A 153 9.59 -21.38 -5.68
CA GLN A 153 8.65 -22.26 -6.39
C GLN A 153 7.23 -21.69 -6.48
N GLN A 154 6.78 -20.86 -5.53
CA GLN A 154 5.42 -20.29 -5.58
C GLN A 154 5.39 -18.81 -5.97
N LEU A 155 6.01 -17.92 -5.18
CA LEU A 155 5.88 -16.47 -5.41
C LEU A 155 6.58 -16.01 -6.69
N TRP A 156 7.82 -16.45 -6.93
CA TRP A 156 8.61 -16.03 -8.09
C TRP A 156 7.94 -16.38 -9.42
N PRO A 157 7.55 -17.65 -9.67
CA PRO A 157 6.74 -18.02 -10.84
C PRO A 157 5.47 -17.19 -11.00
N LEU A 158 4.68 -17.06 -9.93
CA LEU A 158 3.41 -16.35 -9.96
C LEU A 158 3.59 -14.88 -10.35
N PHE A 159 4.57 -14.20 -9.76
CA PHE A 159 4.84 -12.79 -10.03
C PHE A 159 5.37 -12.57 -11.45
N HIS A 160 5.92 -13.61 -12.07
CA HIS A 160 6.38 -13.65 -13.46
C HIS A 160 5.39 -14.33 -14.42
N TYR A 161 4.13 -14.50 -14.01
CA TYR A 161 3.01 -14.97 -14.84
C TYR A 161 3.09 -16.44 -15.25
N MET A 162 3.87 -17.25 -14.52
CA MET A 162 3.82 -18.69 -14.63
C MET A 162 2.78 -19.24 -13.64
N LEU A 163 1.66 -19.71 -14.18
CA LEU A 163 0.60 -20.34 -13.39
C LEU A 163 0.97 -21.77 -13.01
N PRO A 164 0.54 -22.24 -11.82
CA PRO A 164 0.78 -23.60 -11.36
C PRO A 164 -0.14 -24.62 -12.05
N LEU A 165 0.00 -24.79 -13.37
CA LEU A 165 -0.90 -25.63 -14.18
C LEU A 165 -0.68 -27.13 -13.95
N SER A 166 0.52 -27.53 -13.55
CA SER A 166 0.86 -28.92 -13.24
C SER A 166 1.76 -28.99 -12.00
N PRO A 167 1.95 -30.17 -11.38
CA PRO A 167 2.96 -30.32 -10.32
C PRO A 167 4.37 -29.93 -10.77
N GLU A 168 4.63 -29.94 -12.08
CA GLU A 168 5.93 -29.67 -12.71
C GLU A 168 6.09 -28.19 -13.04
N LEU A 169 5.02 -27.51 -13.44
CA LEU A 169 5.00 -26.07 -13.74
C LEU A 169 4.46 -25.31 -12.53
N GLY A 170 5.31 -24.62 -11.76
CA GLY A 170 4.91 -23.72 -10.67
C GLY A 170 4.44 -24.37 -9.35
N GLY A 171 4.22 -25.69 -9.32
CA GLY A 171 3.93 -26.46 -8.12
C GLY A 171 2.56 -26.17 -7.47
N ARG A 172 1.93 -27.18 -6.86
CA ARG A 172 0.69 -26.96 -6.11
C ARG A 172 0.96 -26.18 -4.82
N PHE A 173 -0.01 -25.39 -4.37
CA PHE A 173 0.10 -24.69 -3.10
C PHE A 173 0.31 -25.66 -1.93
N ASP A 174 1.40 -25.47 -1.20
CA ASP A 174 1.74 -26.21 0.01
C ASP A 174 1.66 -25.29 1.23
N ARG A 175 0.77 -25.65 2.16
CA ARG A 175 0.54 -24.92 3.41
C ARG A 175 1.75 -24.97 4.35
N SER A 176 2.56 -26.02 4.30
CA SER A 176 3.77 -26.16 5.12
C SER A 176 4.85 -25.16 4.69
N LEU A 177 4.95 -24.88 3.39
CA LEU A 177 5.84 -23.85 2.84
C LEU A 177 5.37 -22.45 3.24
N TRP A 178 4.06 -22.19 3.22
CA TRP A 178 3.49 -20.96 3.76
C TRP A 178 3.80 -20.77 5.24
N GLN A 179 3.66 -21.82 6.06
CA GLN A 179 4.01 -21.76 7.48
C GLN A 179 5.49 -21.47 7.69
N ALA A 180 6.38 -22.05 6.87
CA ALA A 180 7.80 -21.73 6.89
C ALA A 180 8.04 -20.25 6.56
N TYR A 181 7.36 -19.72 5.52
CA TYR A 181 7.44 -18.31 5.13
C TYR A 181 7.03 -17.35 6.25
N VAL A 182 5.90 -17.62 6.90
CA VAL A 182 5.43 -16.85 8.05
C VAL A 182 6.39 -16.95 9.24
N SER A 183 6.95 -18.14 9.48
CA SER A 183 7.91 -18.38 10.57
C SER A 183 9.21 -17.63 10.37
N VAL A 184 9.76 -17.62 9.16
CA VAL A 184 10.97 -16.84 8.83
C VAL A 184 10.71 -15.35 8.98
N ASN A 185 9.60 -14.83 8.44
CA ASN A 185 9.24 -13.42 8.62
C ASN A 185 9.09 -13.02 10.10
N LYS A 186 8.63 -13.95 10.95
CA LYS A 186 8.60 -13.75 12.40
C LYS A 186 10.00 -13.68 13.01
N ILE A 187 10.93 -14.55 12.60
CA ILE A 187 12.34 -14.50 13.05
C ILE A 187 12.97 -13.14 12.67
N PHE A 188 12.71 -12.68 11.45
CA PHE A 188 13.13 -11.35 11.01
C PHE A 188 12.55 -10.22 11.87
N ALA A 189 11.25 -10.30 12.19
CA ALA A 189 10.63 -9.35 13.11
C ALA A 189 11.33 -9.36 14.47
N ASP A 190 11.55 -10.54 15.06
CA ASP A 190 12.22 -10.69 16.35
C ASP A 190 13.64 -10.07 16.33
N LYS A 191 14.39 -10.21 15.22
CA LYS A 191 15.71 -9.58 15.05
C LYS A 191 15.65 -8.06 14.95
N ILE A 192 14.62 -7.50 14.33
CA ILE A 192 14.42 -6.04 14.29
C ILE A 192 14.09 -5.51 15.69
N LEU A 193 13.28 -6.25 16.46
CA LEU A 193 12.90 -5.87 17.83
C LEU A 193 14.11 -5.79 18.78
N GLU A 194 15.21 -6.47 18.48
CA GLU A 194 16.46 -6.41 19.27
C GLU A 194 17.16 -5.05 19.16
N VAL A 195 16.95 -4.29 18.07
CA VAL A 195 17.73 -3.08 17.76
C VAL A 195 16.90 -1.82 17.54
N ILE A 196 15.60 -1.94 17.28
CA ILE A 196 14.72 -0.82 16.91
C ILE A 196 14.38 0.10 18.10
N ASN A 197 14.45 1.41 17.85
CA ASN A 197 13.77 2.43 18.62
C ASN A 197 12.44 2.79 17.89
N PRO A 198 11.28 2.33 18.38
CA PRO A 198 10.03 2.36 17.63
C PRO A 198 9.45 3.76 17.40
N ASP A 199 9.85 4.76 18.18
CA ASP A 199 9.34 6.13 18.07
C ASP A 199 10.13 6.95 17.02
N ASP A 200 11.43 6.68 16.87
CA ASP A 200 12.33 7.46 16.05
C ASP A 200 12.71 6.76 14.74
N ASP A 201 12.97 5.45 14.77
CA ASP A 201 13.54 4.74 13.62
C ASP A 201 12.54 4.55 12.46
N PHE A 202 13.10 4.53 11.26
CA PHE A 202 12.44 4.04 10.06
C PHE A 202 12.80 2.58 9.82
N VAL A 203 11.84 1.75 9.42
CA VAL A 203 12.13 0.40 8.91
C VAL A 203 11.76 0.35 7.45
N TRP A 204 12.73 -0.04 6.61
CA TRP A 204 12.55 -0.18 5.18
C TRP A 204 12.74 -1.65 4.78
N VAL A 205 11.63 -2.30 4.43
CA VAL A 205 11.56 -3.71 4.07
C VAL A 205 11.65 -3.88 2.55
N HIS A 206 12.48 -4.83 2.10
CA HIS A 206 12.72 -5.09 0.69
C HIS A 206 12.22 -6.47 0.24
N ASP A 207 11.47 -6.43 -0.86
CA ASP A 207 11.15 -7.52 -1.77
C ASP A 207 10.16 -8.61 -1.27
N TYR A 208 9.76 -9.49 -2.18
CA TYR A 208 8.71 -10.50 -1.99
C TYR A 208 8.99 -11.54 -0.90
N HIS A 209 10.22 -11.64 -0.41
CA HIS A 209 10.62 -12.55 0.67
C HIS A 209 9.99 -12.15 2.02
N LEU A 210 9.71 -10.85 2.21
CA LEU A 210 9.36 -10.27 3.51
C LEU A 210 8.01 -9.54 3.51
N MET A 211 7.06 -9.96 2.67
CA MET A 211 5.77 -9.27 2.50
C MET A 211 4.87 -9.30 3.74
N VAL A 212 5.04 -10.30 4.63
CA VAL A 212 4.25 -10.39 5.89
C VAL A 212 4.91 -9.72 7.09
N LEU A 213 6.19 -9.34 6.96
CA LEU A 213 6.94 -8.67 8.01
C LEU A 213 6.27 -7.39 8.55
N PRO A 214 5.67 -6.50 7.72
CA PRO A 214 5.06 -5.27 8.23
C PRO A 214 3.96 -5.52 9.28
N THR A 215 3.18 -6.61 9.14
CA THR A 215 2.16 -6.98 10.13
C THR A 215 2.77 -7.33 11.49
N PHE A 216 3.88 -8.08 11.51
CA PHE A 216 4.53 -8.45 12.76
C PHE A 216 5.07 -7.23 13.51
N LEU A 217 5.66 -6.28 12.78
CA LEU A 217 6.17 -5.03 13.36
C LEU A 217 5.03 -4.15 13.88
N ARG A 218 3.96 -3.93 13.09
CA ARG A 218 2.80 -3.15 13.53
C ARG A 218 2.08 -3.74 14.73
N LYS A 219 2.04 -5.06 14.83
CA LYS A 219 1.44 -5.76 15.97
C LYS A 219 2.19 -5.49 17.28
N ARG A 220 3.50 -5.25 17.21
CA ARG A 220 4.32 -4.87 18.37
C ARG A 220 4.27 -3.37 18.63
N PHE A 221 4.35 -2.58 17.56
CA PHE A 221 4.42 -1.13 17.62
C PHE A 221 3.42 -0.53 16.63
N ASN A 222 2.23 -0.14 17.10
CA ASN A 222 1.16 0.37 16.22
C ASN A 222 1.57 1.62 15.41
N ARG A 223 2.62 2.34 15.83
CA ARG A 223 3.08 3.61 15.23
C ARG A 223 4.43 3.52 14.51
N VAL A 224 5.04 2.33 14.41
CA VAL A 224 6.33 2.18 13.72
C VAL A 224 6.28 2.74 12.30
N LYS A 225 7.33 3.44 11.88
CA LYS A 225 7.44 4.06 10.55
C LYS A 225 7.92 3.01 9.55
N LEU A 226 7.04 2.55 8.65
CA LEU A 226 7.28 1.38 7.79
C LEU A 226 7.23 1.73 6.30
N GLY A 227 8.35 1.53 5.61
CA GLY A 227 8.43 1.48 4.15
C GLY A 227 8.55 0.05 3.65
N PHE A 228 7.92 -0.26 2.53
CA PHE A 228 8.12 -1.52 1.80
C PHE A 228 8.44 -1.21 0.34
N PHE A 229 9.41 -1.89 -0.27
CA PHE A 229 9.70 -1.76 -1.70
C PHE A 229 9.75 -3.13 -2.38
N LEU A 230 8.96 -3.33 -3.44
CA LEU A 230 8.95 -4.57 -4.22
C LEU A 230 9.87 -4.45 -5.44
N HIS A 231 10.89 -5.33 -5.52
CA HIS A 231 11.84 -5.35 -6.64
C HIS A 231 11.40 -6.27 -7.78
N SER A 232 10.62 -7.30 -7.46
CA SER A 232 9.94 -8.15 -8.44
C SER A 232 8.77 -7.40 -9.13
N PRO A 233 8.30 -7.86 -10.31
CA PRO A 233 7.01 -7.45 -10.83
C PRO A 233 5.88 -7.76 -9.84
N PHE A 234 4.78 -7.02 -9.93
CA PHE A 234 3.52 -7.37 -9.26
C PHE A 234 2.49 -7.83 -10.31
N PRO A 235 1.85 -9.00 -10.15
CA PRO A 235 1.02 -9.55 -11.18
C PRO A 235 -0.39 -8.96 -11.23
N SER A 236 -1.03 -9.07 -12.40
CA SER A 236 -2.43 -8.67 -12.58
C SER A 236 -3.33 -9.43 -11.59
N SER A 237 -4.48 -8.85 -11.28
CA SER A 237 -5.43 -9.46 -10.33
C SER A 237 -5.94 -10.83 -10.76
N GLU A 238 -5.97 -11.13 -12.07
CA GLU A 238 -6.35 -12.45 -12.59
C GLU A 238 -5.31 -13.54 -12.30
N ILE A 239 -4.03 -13.19 -12.32
CA ILE A 239 -2.95 -14.10 -11.94
C ILE A 239 -2.85 -14.16 -10.41
N TYR A 240 -2.84 -12.99 -9.75
CA TYR A 240 -2.69 -12.89 -8.30
C TYR A 240 -3.80 -13.64 -7.54
N LYS A 241 -5.05 -13.66 -8.04
CA LYS A 241 -6.16 -14.37 -7.38
C LYS A 241 -5.95 -15.88 -7.27
N THR A 242 -5.07 -16.46 -8.09
CA THR A 242 -4.75 -17.89 -8.02
C THR A 242 -3.96 -18.26 -6.76
N LEU A 243 -3.33 -17.28 -6.09
CA LEU A 243 -2.62 -17.49 -4.83
C LEU A 243 -3.63 -17.70 -3.67
N PRO A 244 -3.55 -18.83 -2.94
CA PRO A 244 -4.50 -19.09 -1.85
C PRO A 244 -4.38 -18.14 -0.65
N VAL A 245 -3.20 -17.55 -0.43
CA VAL A 245 -2.91 -16.62 0.69
C VAL A 245 -2.86 -15.14 0.26
N ARG A 246 -3.55 -14.83 -0.85
CA ARG A 246 -3.56 -13.51 -1.49
C ARG A 246 -4.01 -12.38 -0.57
N GLU A 247 -5.07 -12.60 0.22
CA GLU A 247 -5.60 -11.56 1.11
C GLU A 247 -4.64 -11.28 2.26
N GLU A 248 -4.06 -12.32 2.86
CA GLU A 248 -3.10 -12.18 3.95
C GLU A 248 -1.87 -11.38 3.50
N LEU A 249 -1.37 -11.62 2.29
CA LEU A 249 -0.24 -10.85 1.74
C LEU A 249 -0.61 -9.39 1.46
N LEU A 250 -1.76 -9.12 0.85
CA LEU A 250 -2.21 -7.74 0.59
C LEU A 250 -2.40 -6.97 1.90
N ARG A 251 -3.15 -7.55 2.85
CA ARG A 251 -3.38 -6.94 4.18
C ARG A 251 -2.07 -6.73 4.93
N ALA A 252 -1.10 -7.63 4.75
CA ALA A 252 0.19 -7.44 5.38
C ALA A 252 0.99 -6.29 4.78
N LEU A 253 1.02 -6.15 3.44
CA LEU A 253 1.63 -4.98 2.81
C LEU A 253 0.95 -3.67 3.22
N LEU A 254 -0.38 -3.67 3.40
CA LEU A 254 -1.14 -2.49 3.85
C LEU A 254 -0.86 -2.09 5.31
N ASN A 255 -0.08 -2.88 6.07
CA ASN A 255 0.45 -2.46 7.37
C ASN A 255 1.66 -1.49 7.25
N SER A 256 2.21 -1.31 6.04
CA SER A 256 3.20 -0.27 5.72
C SER A 256 2.57 1.12 5.61
N ASP A 257 3.39 2.17 5.68
CA ASP A 257 3.00 3.56 5.40
C ASP A 257 3.26 3.93 3.94
N LEU A 258 4.38 3.48 3.40
CA LEU A 258 4.79 3.70 2.01
C LEU A 258 5.10 2.37 1.33
N ILE A 259 4.50 2.12 0.17
CA ILE A 259 4.77 0.95 -0.67
C ILE A 259 5.34 1.41 -2.01
N GLY A 260 6.53 0.93 -2.35
CA GLY A 260 7.27 1.26 -3.56
C GLY A 260 7.22 0.17 -4.62
N PHE A 261 7.08 0.58 -5.89
CA PHE A 261 7.19 -0.27 -7.07
C PHE A 261 8.09 0.38 -8.12
N HIS A 262 8.68 -0.43 -9.01
CA HIS A 262 9.52 0.08 -10.09
C HIS A 262 8.76 0.80 -11.20
N THR A 263 7.58 0.30 -11.60
CA THR A 263 6.81 0.82 -12.72
C THR A 263 5.37 1.12 -12.31
N PHE A 264 4.71 1.98 -13.09
CA PHE A 264 3.29 2.28 -12.90
C PHE A 264 2.42 1.03 -13.08
N ASP A 265 2.76 0.12 -13.98
CA ASP A 265 1.99 -1.10 -14.20
C ASP A 265 1.96 -2.01 -12.97
N TYR A 266 3.11 -2.18 -12.28
CA TYR A 266 3.16 -3.00 -11.07
C TYR A 266 2.33 -2.37 -9.95
N ALA A 267 2.43 -1.05 -9.77
CA ALA A 267 1.62 -0.32 -8.81
C ALA A 267 0.11 -0.40 -9.13
N ARG A 268 -0.26 -0.22 -10.40
CA ARG A 268 -1.64 -0.33 -10.88
C ARG A 268 -2.21 -1.73 -10.64
N HIS A 269 -1.42 -2.77 -10.87
CA HIS A 269 -1.84 -4.15 -10.58
C HIS A 269 -2.05 -4.39 -9.08
N PHE A 270 -1.17 -3.87 -8.22
CA PHE A 270 -1.36 -3.92 -6.76
C PHE A 270 -2.64 -3.19 -6.32
N LEU A 271 -2.87 -1.97 -6.83
CA LEU A 271 -4.08 -1.18 -6.55
C LEU A 271 -5.35 -1.91 -7.02
N SER A 272 -5.30 -2.51 -8.21
CA SER A 272 -6.40 -3.34 -8.73
C SER A 272 -6.67 -4.54 -7.84
N CYS A 273 -5.64 -5.21 -7.31
CA CYS A 273 -5.81 -6.31 -6.36
C CYS A 273 -6.43 -5.83 -5.05
N CYS A 274 -5.99 -4.69 -4.50
CA CYS A 274 -6.58 -4.10 -3.30
C CYS A 274 -8.05 -3.73 -3.52
N SER A 275 -8.40 -3.16 -4.68
CA SER A 275 -9.78 -2.79 -5.00
C SER A 275 -10.69 -4.00 -5.21
N ARG A 276 -10.20 -5.02 -5.94
CA ARG A 276 -10.99 -6.21 -6.27
C ARG A 276 -11.14 -7.18 -5.10
N MET A 277 -10.09 -7.37 -4.29
CA MET A 277 -10.08 -8.38 -3.22
C MET A 277 -10.43 -7.81 -1.84
N LEU A 278 -10.21 -6.51 -1.61
CA LEU A 278 -10.43 -5.89 -0.31
C LEU A 278 -11.46 -4.75 -0.35
N GLY A 279 -12.04 -4.45 -1.52
CA GLY A 279 -13.02 -3.37 -1.68
C GLY A 279 -12.47 -1.97 -1.46
N LEU A 280 -11.15 -1.79 -1.51
CA LEU A 280 -10.51 -0.50 -1.21
C LEU A 280 -10.52 0.43 -2.42
N SER A 281 -10.85 1.70 -2.19
CA SER A 281 -10.64 2.77 -3.17
C SER A 281 -9.27 3.43 -2.96
N TYR A 282 -8.67 3.87 -4.05
CA TYR A 282 -7.47 4.69 -4.02
C TYR A 282 -7.78 6.05 -4.66
N GLU A 283 -7.10 7.08 -4.18
CA GLU A 283 -7.22 8.43 -4.70
C GLU A 283 -5.85 8.91 -5.18
N SER A 284 -5.84 9.64 -6.30
CA SER A 284 -4.67 10.40 -6.74
C SER A 284 -4.88 11.87 -6.36
N LYS A 285 -4.13 12.37 -5.37
CA LYS A 285 -4.19 13.76 -4.92
C LYS A 285 -2.83 14.42 -5.05
N ARG A 286 -2.76 15.52 -5.81
CA ARG A 286 -1.55 16.35 -5.99
C ARG A 286 -0.30 15.55 -6.40
N GLY A 287 -0.47 14.56 -7.28
CA GLY A 287 0.64 13.72 -7.79
C GLY A 287 1.04 12.55 -6.89
N TYR A 288 0.32 12.28 -5.79
CA TYR A 288 0.52 11.11 -4.93
C TYR A 288 -0.67 10.18 -5.01
N ILE A 289 -0.41 8.88 -5.03
CA ILE A 289 -1.44 7.84 -4.99
C ILE A 289 -1.51 7.32 -3.55
N GLY A 290 -2.71 7.33 -2.96
CA GLY A 290 -2.94 6.86 -1.59
C GLY A 290 -4.16 5.95 -1.51
N LEU A 291 -4.05 4.92 -0.68
CA LEU A 291 -5.15 4.05 -0.27
C LEU A 291 -5.61 4.44 1.14
N GLU A 292 -6.90 4.65 1.34
CA GLU A 292 -7.47 4.76 2.68
C GLU A 292 -7.61 3.35 3.27
N TYR A 293 -7.03 3.15 4.45
CA TYR A 293 -7.04 1.86 5.13
C TYR A 293 -7.19 2.05 6.64
N TYR A 294 -8.43 2.01 7.12
CA TYR A 294 -8.81 2.13 8.53
C TYR A 294 -8.31 3.42 9.20
N GLY A 295 -8.47 4.55 8.54
CA GLY A 295 -8.11 5.89 8.99
C GLY A 295 -6.63 6.21 8.80
N ARG A 296 -5.88 5.30 8.17
CA ARG A 296 -4.53 5.54 7.68
C ARG A 296 -4.56 5.74 6.17
N THR A 297 -3.61 6.51 5.68
CA THR A 297 -3.36 6.63 4.24
C THR A 297 -2.09 5.86 3.94
N VAL A 298 -2.21 4.75 3.19
CA VAL A 298 -1.06 3.99 2.68
C VAL A 298 -0.65 4.61 1.34
N SER A 299 0.50 5.25 1.31
CA SER A 299 1.02 5.93 0.13
C SER A 299 1.68 4.92 -0.82
N ILE A 300 1.49 5.12 -2.13
CA ILE A 300 2.13 4.33 -3.18
C ILE A 300 3.15 5.19 -3.92
N LYS A 301 4.40 4.71 -3.98
CA LYS A 301 5.50 5.34 -4.71
C LYS A 301 5.86 4.49 -5.92
N ILE A 302 6.05 5.15 -7.06
CA ILE A 302 6.58 4.53 -8.27
C ILE A 302 7.92 5.15 -8.54
N LEU A 303 8.98 4.35 -8.48
CA LEU A 303 10.33 4.82 -8.71
C LEU A 303 11.24 3.66 -9.15
N PRO A 304 11.75 3.67 -10.39
CA PRO A 304 12.74 2.70 -10.82
C PRO A 304 14.04 2.88 -10.02
N VAL A 305 14.68 1.77 -9.64
CA VAL A 305 15.97 1.84 -8.96
C VAL A 305 17.08 2.05 -9.98
N GLY A 306 18.05 2.91 -9.64
CA GLY A 306 19.22 3.20 -10.45
C GLY A 306 20.44 2.35 -10.10
N ILE A 307 21.58 2.76 -10.65
CA ILE A 307 22.90 2.14 -10.44
C ILE A 307 23.80 3.04 -9.59
N HIS A 308 24.90 2.49 -9.05
CA HIS A 308 25.89 3.27 -8.33
C HIS A 308 26.99 3.83 -9.26
N MET A 309 26.89 5.12 -9.59
CA MET A 309 27.80 5.78 -10.54
C MET A 309 29.28 5.78 -10.09
N GLY A 310 29.55 6.04 -8.80
CA GLY A 310 30.91 6.10 -8.26
C GLY A 310 31.67 4.78 -8.39
N GLN A 311 31.08 3.69 -7.89
CA GLN A 311 31.59 2.32 -8.00
C GLN A 311 31.84 1.88 -9.45
N LEU A 312 30.91 2.14 -10.38
CA LEU A 312 31.12 1.76 -11.78
C LEU A 312 32.31 2.51 -12.40
N ARG A 313 32.45 3.80 -12.09
CA ARG A 313 33.61 4.58 -12.53
C ARG A 313 34.91 4.08 -11.93
N SER A 314 34.93 3.71 -10.64
CA SER A 314 36.14 3.18 -10.00
C SER A 314 36.58 1.86 -10.62
N VAL A 315 35.64 0.96 -10.92
CA VAL A 315 35.95 -0.32 -11.57
C VAL A 315 36.44 -0.12 -13.01
N LEU A 316 35.85 0.82 -13.75
CA LEU A 316 36.31 1.14 -15.10
C LEU A 316 37.74 1.71 -15.13
N SER A 317 38.23 2.28 -14.03
CA SER A 317 39.59 2.84 -13.90
C SER A 317 40.62 1.83 -13.36
N LEU A 318 40.25 0.57 -13.16
CA LEU A 318 41.19 -0.47 -12.74
C LEU A 318 42.09 -0.93 -13.90
N SER A 319 43.36 -1.17 -13.60
CA SER A 319 44.33 -1.71 -14.57
C SER A 319 43.94 -3.08 -15.11
N GLU A 320 43.25 -3.87 -14.30
CA GLU A 320 42.72 -5.19 -14.62
C GLU A 320 41.58 -5.09 -15.64
N THR A 321 40.75 -4.04 -15.53
CA THR A 321 39.71 -3.74 -16.54
C THR A 321 40.36 -3.38 -17.86
N GLU A 322 41.37 -2.50 -17.85
CA GLU A 322 42.10 -2.08 -19.05
C GLU A 322 42.76 -3.28 -19.77
N ALA A 323 43.45 -4.13 -19.00
CA ALA A 323 44.08 -5.34 -19.52
C ALA A 323 43.06 -6.30 -20.14
N LYS A 324 41.90 -6.49 -19.48
CA LYS A 324 40.84 -7.35 -20.01
C LYS A 324 40.17 -6.76 -21.25
N VAL A 325 39.99 -5.44 -21.30
CA VAL A 325 39.47 -4.77 -22.51
C VAL A 325 40.44 -4.96 -23.69
N ALA A 326 41.75 -4.83 -23.47
CA ALA A 326 42.75 -5.06 -24.51
C ALA A 326 42.68 -6.51 -25.05
N GLU A 327 42.57 -7.49 -24.16
CA GLU A 327 42.40 -8.92 -24.53
C GLU A 327 41.15 -9.14 -25.39
N LEU A 328 40.01 -8.55 -25.00
CA LEU A 328 38.75 -8.69 -25.73
C LEU A 328 38.78 -7.96 -27.08
N VAL A 329 39.46 -6.83 -27.17
CA VAL A 329 39.68 -6.11 -28.45
C VAL A 329 40.49 -6.97 -29.41
N GLU A 330 41.56 -7.60 -28.95
CA GLU A 330 42.37 -8.53 -29.75
C GLU A 330 41.57 -9.77 -30.17
N GLN A 331 40.74 -10.29 -29.27
CA GLN A 331 39.92 -11.49 -29.52
C GLN A 331 38.83 -11.24 -30.58
N PHE A 332 38.20 -10.06 -30.57
CA PHE A 332 37.04 -9.76 -31.41
C PHE A 332 37.34 -8.71 -32.48
N ARG A 333 37.57 -7.46 -32.07
CA ARG A 333 37.65 -6.31 -32.98
C ARG A 333 38.79 -6.46 -33.98
N ASP A 334 39.98 -6.84 -33.51
CA ASP A 334 41.18 -6.96 -34.37
C ASP A 334 41.09 -8.13 -35.36
N ARG A 335 40.19 -9.08 -35.09
CA ARG A 335 39.83 -10.18 -36.00
C ARG A 335 38.64 -9.86 -36.90
N GLY A 336 38.18 -8.61 -36.93
CA GLY A 336 37.04 -8.16 -37.73
C GLY A 336 35.69 -8.67 -37.23
N ARG A 337 35.58 -8.97 -35.92
CA ARG A 337 34.35 -9.50 -35.31
C ARG A 337 33.62 -8.47 -34.47
N VAL A 338 32.30 -8.51 -34.51
CA VAL A 338 31.39 -7.66 -33.75
C VAL A 338 30.77 -8.47 -32.62
N MET A 339 30.95 -8.00 -31.38
CA MET A 339 30.43 -8.68 -30.19
C MET A 339 29.03 -8.17 -29.83
N LEU A 340 28.06 -9.08 -29.83
CA LEU A 340 26.77 -8.93 -29.18
C LEU A 340 26.86 -9.56 -27.78
N LEU A 341 26.24 -8.93 -26.79
CA LEU A 341 26.39 -9.35 -25.39
C LEU A 341 25.04 -9.61 -24.72
N GLY A 342 24.87 -10.82 -24.18
CA GLY A 342 23.83 -11.15 -23.23
C GLY A 342 24.43 -11.43 -21.86
N VAL A 343 23.82 -10.89 -20.80
CA VAL A 343 24.18 -11.21 -19.41
C VAL A 343 22.90 -11.50 -18.68
N ASP A 344 22.72 -12.71 -18.18
CA ASP A 344 21.47 -13.13 -17.57
C ASP A 344 21.73 -14.18 -16.49
N ASP A 345 20.87 -14.19 -15.47
CA ASP A 345 20.83 -15.31 -14.54
C ASP A 345 20.21 -16.53 -15.22
N MET A 346 20.68 -17.73 -14.88
CA MET A 346 20.11 -18.97 -15.40
C MET A 346 18.70 -19.20 -14.80
N ASP A 347 17.69 -18.64 -15.48
CA ASP A 347 16.29 -18.60 -15.08
C ASP A 347 15.39 -18.55 -16.33
N ILE A 348 14.27 -19.28 -16.30
CA ILE A 348 13.27 -19.36 -17.38
C ILE A 348 12.79 -17.99 -17.85
N PHE A 349 12.69 -17.02 -16.94
CA PHE A 349 12.12 -15.71 -17.26
C PHE A 349 13.11 -14.77 -17.98
N LYS A 350 14.40 -15.14 -18.04
CA LYS A 350 15.43 -14.33 -18.72
C LYS A 350 15.49 -14.54 -20.23
N GLY A 351 14.76 -15.51 -20.77
CA GLY A 351 14.63 -15.68 -22.22
C GLY A 351 15.95 -15.96 -22.95
N ILE A 352 16.90 -16.65 -22.29
CA ILE A 352 18.21 -17.00 -22.85
C ILE A 352 18.02 -17.87 -24.10
N SER A 353 17.18 -18.89 -24.04
CA SER A 353 16.87 -19.77 -25.19
C SER A 353 16.33 -18.98 -26.38
N LEU A 354 15.39 -18.05 -26.14
CA LEU A 354 14.82 -17.19 -27.20
C LEU A 354 15.88 -16.30 -27.86
N LYS A 355 16.83 -15.79 -27.08
CA LYS A 355 17.96 -15.01 -27.59
C LYS A 355 18.87 -15.82 -28.51
N LEU A 356 19.17 -17.06 -28.12
CA LEU A 356 19.98 -17.97 -28.93
C LEU A 356 19.27 -18.34 -30.23
N LEU A 357 17.95 -18.58 -30.18
CA LEU A 357 17.15 -18.83 -31.38
C LEU A 357 17.14 -17.63 -32.32
N ALA A 358 17.08 -16.41 -31.80
CA ALA A 358 17.16 -15.20 -32.62
C ALA A 358 18.55 -15.01 -33.26
N MET A 359 19.62 -15.38 -32.54
CA MET A 359 20.98 -15.42 -33.12
C MET A 359 21.07 -16.44 -34.24
N GLU A 360 20.47 -17.63 -34.06
CA GLU A 360 20.41 -18.63 -35.12
C GLU A 360 19.64 -18.11 -36.34
N GLU A 361 18.51 -17.46 -36.13
CA GLU A 361 17.68 -16.91 -37.19
C GLU A 361 18.41 -15.81 -37.97
N LEU A 362 19.13 -14.92 -37.28
CA LEU A 362 20.03 -13.94 -37.90
C LEU A 362 21.05 -14.62 -38.82
N LEU A 363 21.72 -15.67 -38.34
CA LEU A 363 22.74 -16.38 -39.14
C LEU A 363 22.13 -17.15 -40.32
N LYS A 364 20.88 -17.62 -40.21
CA LYS A 364 20.14 -18.25 -41.31
C LYS A 364 19.84 -17.25 -42.41
N GLN A 365 19.22 -16.12 -42.05
CA GLN A 365 18.70 -15.14 -43.01
C GLN A 365 19.80 -14.25 -43.60
N HIS A 366 20.82 -13.91 -42.80
CA HIS A 366 21.88 -12.98 -43.18
C HIS A 366 23.25 -13.66 -43.25
N ALA A 367 23.53 -14.28 -44.39
CA ALA A 367 24.80 -14.99 -44.62
C ALA A 367 26.03 -14.06 -44.55
N GLU A 368 25.85 -12.76 -44.80
CA GLU A 368 26.88 -11.72 -44.76
C GLU A 368 27.47 -11.47 -43.35
N TRP A 369 26.76 -11.87 -42.30
CA TRP A 369 27.16 -11.73 -40.90
C TRP A 369 27.87 -12.97 -40.34
N ARG A 370 27.86 -14.09 -41.07
CA ARG A 370 28.62 -15.30 -40.71
C ARG A 370 30.12 -15.01 -40.72
N GLY A 371 30.84 -15.52 -39.72
CA GLY A 371 32.27 -15.25 -39.51
C GLY A 371 32.57 -13.87 -38.89
N LYS A 372 31.56 -12.99 -38.78
CA LYS A 372 31.73 -11.60 -38.29
C LYS A 372 31.03 -11.34 -36.96
N VAL A 373 29.83 -11.87 -36.73
CA VAL A 373 29.08 -11.58 -35.49
C VAL A 373 29.29 -12.70 -34.48
N VAL A 374 29.55 -12.32 -33.22
CA VAL A 374 29.65 -13.27 -32.11
C VAL A 374 28.71 -12.84 -30.99
N LEU A 375 27.85 -13.74 -30.54
CA LEU A 375 27.05 -13.59 -29.34
C LEU A 375 27.81 -14.17 -28.14
N VAL A 376 28.27 -13.30 -27.24
CA VAL A 376 28.78 -13.71 -25.93
C VAL A 376 27.60 -13.70 -24.96
N GLN A 377 27.23 -14.87 -24.45
CA GLN A 377 26.20 -15.03 -23.42
C GLN A 377 26.88 -15.41 -22.10
N ILE A 378 26.90 -14.46 -21.16
CA ILE A 378 27.29 -14.69 -19.76
C ILE A 378 26.05 -15.19 -19.03
N ALA A 379 26.12 -16.41 -18.50
CA ALA A 379 25.05 -17.06 -17.78
C ALA A 379 25.41 -17.16 -16.29
N ASN A 380 24.91 -16.23 -15.47
CA ASN A 380 25.16 -16.24 -14.03
C ASN A 380 24.49 -17.47 -13.38
N PRO A 381 25.04 -17.98 -12.27
CA PRO A 381 24.47 -19.11 -11.55
C PRO A 381 22.99 -18.90 -11.18
N ALA A 382 22.20 -19.96 -11.28
CA ALA A 382 20.78 -19.92 -10.92
C ALA A 382 20.58 -19.55 -9.44
N ARG A 383 19.63 -18.65 -9.16
CA ARG A 383 19.27 -18.23 -7.79
C ARG A 383 18.35 -19.22 -7.07
N GLY A 384 17.85 -20.23 -7.79
CA GLY A 384 16.93 -21.26 -7.32
C GLY A 384 17.40 -22.66 -7.72
N ARG A 385 16.68 -23.68 -7.25
CA ARG A 385 16.91 -25.08 -7.61
C ARG A 385 15.59 -25.66 -8.10
N GLY A 386 15.63 -26.45 -9.16
CA GLY A 386 14.41 -27.03 -9.72
C GLY A 386 14.67 -27.71 -11.06
N ARG A 387 13.63 -28.36 -11.58
CA ARG A 387 13.64 -28.96 -12.91
C ARG A 387 13.72 -27.88 -13.98
N ASP A 388 12.92 -26.82 -13.85
CA ASP A 388 12.85 -25.68 -14.80
C ASP A 388 14.22 -25.08 -15.09
N VAL A 389 15.04 -24.85 -14.05
CA VAL A 389 16.41 -24.33 -14.19
C VAL A 389 17.30 -25.29 -14.99
N ARG A 390 17.18 -26.59 -14.71
CA ARG A 390 17.97 -27.61 -15.42
C ARG A 390 17.56 -27.72 -16.88
N GLU A 391 16.26 -27.66 -17.16
CA GLU A 391 15.73 -27.68 -18.52
C GLU A 391 16.25 -26.50 -19.33
N VAL A 392 16.21 -25.28 -18.77
CA VAL A 392 16.79 -24.09 -19.42
C VAL A 392 18.28 -24.25 -19.67
N GLN A 393 19.02 -24.79 -18.70
CA GLN A 393 20.46 -24.99 -18.85
C GLN A 393 20.78 -26.03 -19.96
N GLU A 394 20.06 -27.14 -19.97
CA GLU A 394 20.20 -28.20 -20.98
C GLU A 394 19.82 -27.69 -22.38
N GLU A 395 18.70 -26.96 -22.51
CA GLU A 395 18.24 -26.34 -23.75
C GLU A 395 19.24 -25.28 -24.26
N THR A 396 19.72 -24.42 -23.37
CA THR A 396 20.69 -23.35 -23.67
C THR A 396 21.99 -23.96 -24.22
N HIS A 397 22.54 -24.98 -23.55
CA HIS A 397 23.75 -25.66 -24.00
C HIS A 397 23.55 -26.42 -25.31
N ALA A 398 22.41 -27.11 -25.47
CA ALA A 398 22.11 -27.82 -26.70
C ALA A 398 21.96 -26.88 -27.89
N THR A 399 21.27 -25.75 -27.70
CA THR A 399 21.06 -24.73 -28.72
C THR A 399 22.37 -24.05 -29.11
N ALA A 400 23.20 -23.65 -28.14
CA ALA A 400 24.49 -23.04 -28.43
C ALA A 400 25.42 -23.98 -29.22
N ARG A 401 25.51 -25.26 -28.81
CA ARG A 401 26.27 -26.28 -29.56
C ARG A 401 25.76 -26.43 -30.98
N ARG A 402 24.45 -26.56 -31.15
CA ARG A 402 23.82 -26.70 -32.47
C ARG A 402 24.12 -25.53 -33.40
N ILE A 403 24.13 -24.30 -32.88
CA ILE A 403 24.49 -23.11 -33.67
C ILE A 403 25.97 -23.11 -34.04
N ASN A 404 26.85 -23.43 -33.07
CA ASN A 404 28.30 -23.49 -33.30
C ASN A 404 28.68 -24.62 -34.28
N ASP A 405 28.02 -25.78 -34.22
CA ASP A 405 28.27 -26.89 -35.15
C ASP A 405 27.81 -26.54 -36.58
N ALA A 406 26.73 -25.76 -36.72
CA ALA A 406 26.17 -25.39 -38.03
C ALA A 406 26.86 -24.20 -38.70
N TYR A 407 27.33 -23.22 -37.92
CA TYR A 407 27.85 -21.95 -38.43
C TYR A 407 29.26 -21.60 -37.96
N GLY A 408 29.87 -22.42 -37.09
CA GLY A 408 31.23 -22.23 -36.61
C GLY A 408 32.30 -22.64 -37.62
N GLU A 409 33.47 -22.03 -37.49
CA GLU A 409 34.65 -22.31 -38.30
C GLU A 409 35.90 -22.37 -37.41
N ASN A 410 37.06 -22.77 -37.94
CA ASN A 410 38.27 -22.87 -37.12
C ASN A 410 38.64 -21.51 -36.50
N GLY A 411 38.58 -21.43 -35.17
CA GLY A 411 38.82 -20.19 -34.42
C GLY A 411 37.67 -19.18 -34.43
N TYR A 412 36.49 -19.51 -34.98
CA TYR A 412 35.27 -18.70 -34.95
C TYR A 412 34.10 -19.50 -34.39
N GLU A 413 33.58 -19.05 -33.24
CA GLU A 413 32.36 -19.57 -32.64
C GLU A 413 31.31 -18.45 -32.63
N PRO A 414 30.16 -18.63 -33.32
CA PRO A 414 29.11 -17.61 -33.35
C PRO A 414 28.47 -17.38 -31.97
N VAL A 415 28.48 -18.39 -31.09
CA VAL A 415 27.95 -18.28 -29.72
C VAL A 415 29.03 -18.71 -28.72
N ILE A 416 29.45 -17.80 -27.85
CA ILE A 416 30.36 -18.08 -26.75
C ILE A 416 29.56 -18.05 -25.45
N LEU A 417 29.54 -19.17 -24.73
CA LEU A 417 28.76 -19.33 -23.52
C LEU A 417 29.68 -19.36 -22.29
N ILE A 418 29.56 -18.36 -21.43
CA ILE A 418 30.35 -18.23 -20.20
C ILE A 418 29.46 -18.63 -19.04
N ASN A 419 29.72 -19.80 -18.47
CA ASN A 419 28.97 -20.37 -17.35
C ASN A 419 29.58 -20.07 -15.98
N GLU A 420 30.75 -19.44 -15.95
CA GLU A 420 31.46 -19.11 -14.73
C GLU A 420 31.11 -17.69 -14.27
N PRO A 421 30.94 -17.47 -12.95
CA PRO A 421 30.69 -16.15 -12.43
C PRO A 421 31.94 -15.27 -12.65
N LEU A 422 31.75 -14.22 -13.44
CA LEU A 422 32.81 -13.26 -13.73
C LEU A 422 33.03 -12.29 -12.56
N GLN A 423 34.29 -11.87 -12.40
CA GLN A 423 34.60 -10.74 -11.53
C GLN A 423 34.02 -9.46 -12.12
N PHE A 424 33.80 -8.45 -11.27
CA PHE A 424 33.14 -7.22 -11.69
C PHE A 424 33.91 -6.49 -12.80
N TYR A 425 35.24 -6.42 -12.71
CA TYR A 425 36.07 -5.79 -13.74
C TYR A 425 35.97 -6.50 -15.11
N GLU A 426 35.85 -7.84 -15.12
CA GLU A 426 35.68 -8.62 -16.34
C GLU A 426 34.33 -8.33 -16.99
N ARG A 427 33.25 -8.32 -16.19
CA ARG A 427 31.90 -7.97 -16.65
C ARG A 427 31.88 -6.57 -17.27
N MET A 428 32.52 -5.59 -16.64
CA MET A 428 32.63 -4.22 -17.17
C MET A 428 33.45 -4.16 -18.47
N ALA A 429 34.50 -4.97 -18.61
CA ALA A 429 35.28 -5.06 -19.83
C ALA A 429 34.44 -5.60 -21.01
N TYR A 430 33.61 -6.63 -20.79
CA TYR A 430 32.66 -7.12 -21.80
C TYR A 430 31.67 -6.02 -22.21
N TYR A 431 31.12 -5.27 -21.24
CA TYR A 431 30.22 -4.16 -21.54
C TYR A 431 30.88 -3.06 -22.38
N ALA A 432 32.13 -2.71 -22.09
CA ALA A 432 32.85 -1.68 -22.83
C ALA A 432 33.07 -2.07 -24.31
N VAL A 433 33.39 -3.35 -24.57
CA VAL A 433 33.71 -3.85 -25.92
C VAL A 433 32.46 -4.18 -26.75
N ALA A 434 31.36 -4.61 -26.12
CA ALA A 434 30.15 -5.06 -26.82
C ALA A 434 29.52 -3.95 -27.68
N GLU A 435 29.26 -4.22 -28.96
CA GLU A 435 28.62 -3.23 -29.85
C GLU A 435 27.12 -3.09 -29.55
N CYS A 436 26.49 -4.18 -29.13
CA CYS A 436 25.09 -4.19 -28.70
C CYS A 436 24.89 -5.11 -27.50
N CYS A 437 24.13 -4.64 -26.52
CA CYS A 437 23.67 -5.46 -25.39
C CYS A 437 22.22 -5.90 -25.62
N LEU A 438 21.99 -7.21 -25.48
CA LEU A 438 20.74 -7.91 -25.74
C LEU A 438 20.12 -8.37 -24.41
N VAL A 439 19.02 -7.73 -24.04
CA VAL A 439 18.26 -8.09 -22.82
C VAL A 439 16.84 -8.46 -23.23
N THR A 440 16.63 -9.75 -23.44
CA THR A 440 15.42 -10.35 -24.04
C THR A 440 14.58 -11.14 -23.03
N ALA A 441 14.62 -10.74 -21.75
CA ALA A 441 13.83 -11.39 -20.71
C ALA A 441 12.33 -11.33 -21.02
N VAL A 442 11.64 -12.47 -20.88
CA VAL A 442 10.18 -12.56 -21.12
C VAL A 442 9.39 -11.84 -20.03
N ARG A 443 9.95 -11.77 -18.83
CA ARG A 443 9.42 -10.95 -17.73
C ARG A 443 10.53 -10.72 -16.71
N ASP A 444 10.70 -9.47 -16.29
CA ASP A 444 11.69 -9.13 -15.27
C ASP A 444 11.21 -7.93 -14.47
N GLY A 445 11.67 -7.81 -13.23
CA GLY A 445 11.43 -6.64 -12.38
C GLY A 445 12.22 -5.44 -12.89
N MET A 446 13.15 -4.93 -12.11
CA MET A 446 14.16 -4.01 -12.65
C MET A 446 15.37 -4.79 -13.14
N ASN A 447 15.80 -4.55 -14.39
CA ASN A 447 17.05 -5.07 -14.93
C ASN A 447 18.08 -3.93 -15.05
N LEU A 448 19.18 -4.03 -14.31
CA LEU A 448 20.22 -3.00 -14.21
C LEU A 448 21.35 -3.18 -15.24
N ILE A 449 21.43 -4.32 -15.92
CA ILE A 449 22.48 -4.60 -16.91
C ILE A 449 22.52 -3.55 -18.03
N PRO A 450 21.37 -3.11 -18.61
CA PRO A 450 21.39 -2.02 -19.59
C PRO A 450 22.02 -0.73 -19.04
N TYR A 451 21.82 -0.43 -17.74
CA TYR A 451 22.31 0.80 -17.12
C TYR A 451 23.82 0.70 -16.94
N GLU A 452 24.32 -0.43 -16.42
CA GLU A 452 25.76 -0.72 -16.31
C GLU A 452 26.45 -0.65 -17.67
N TYR A 453 25.84 -1.23 -18.71
CA TYR A 453 26.35 -1.20 -20.08
C TYR A 453 26.46 0.22 -20.64
N ILE A 454 25.45 1.07 -20.43
CA ILE A 454 25.48 2.48 -20.86
C ILE A 454 26.68 3.20 -20.22
N ILE A 455 26.94 2.97 -18.92
CA ILE A 455 28.06 3.59 -18.22
C ILE A 455 29.40 3.03 -18.70
N ALA A 456 29.51 1.72 -18.94
CA ALA A 456 30.72 1.12 -19.50
C ALA A 456 31.06 1.68 -20.88
N ARG A 457 30.05 1.91 -21.73
CA ARG A 457 30.21 2.49 -23.07
C ARG A 457 30.52 3.98 -23.07
N GLN A 458 30.15 4.70 -22.00
CA GLN A 458 30.62 6.07 -21.78
C GLN A 458 32.14 6.10 -21.58
N GLY A 459 32.71 5.08 -20.93
CA GLY A 459 34.15 4.91 -20.76
C GLY A 459 34.82 5.97 -19.87
N ASN A 460 36.15 5.99 -19.92
CA ASN A 460 37.03 6.96 -19.28
C ASN A 460 38.30 7.16 -20.12
N GLU A 461 39.15 8.12 -19.75
CA GLU A 461 40.36 8.47 -20.51
C GLU A 461 41.33 7.29 -20.69
N ASN A 462 41.44 6.40 -19.70
CA ASN A 462 42.34 5.25 -19.79
C ASN A 462 41.84 4.22 -20.81
N LEU A 463 40.55 3.88 -20.74
CA LEU A 463 39.92 2.94 -21.67
C LEU A 463 39.86 3.49 -23.09
N ASP A 464 39.80 4.81 -23.26
CA ASP A 464 39.88 5.44 -24.59
C ASP A 464 41.20 5.11 -25.28
N GLY A 465 42.31 5.15 -24.54
CA GLY A 465 43.62 4.77 -25.04
C GLY A 465 43.65 3.32 -25.53
N VAL A 466 43.10 2.40 -24.75
CA VAL A 466 43.03 0.96 -25.10
C VAL A 466 42.09 0.70 -26.28
N LEU A 467 40.96 1.40 -26.34
CA LEU A 467 39.97 1.26 -27.40
C LEU A 467 40.33 2.02 -28.69
N GLY A 468 41.45 2.76 -28.69
CA GLY A 468 41.91 3.58 -29.81
C GLY A 468 40.98 4.76 -30.11
N LEU A 469 40.27 5.27 -29.11
CA LEU A 469 39.33 6.37 -29.23
C LEU A 469 40.04 7.70 -28.96
N ASN A 470 39.75 8.72 -29.77
CA ASN A 470 40.23 10.06 -29.52
C ASN A 470 39.32 10.75 -28.48
N PRO A 471 39.79 11.76 -27.73
CA PRO A 471 38.95 12.53 -26.82
C PRO A 471 37.76 13.23 -27.50
N SER A 472 37.83 13.45 -28.82
CA SER A 472 36.75 13.99 -29.66
C SER A 472 35.80 12.92 -30.21
N THR A 473 36.09 11.63 -30.00
CA THR A 473 35.26 10.53 -30.47
C THR A 473 33.97 10.47 -29.67
N VAL A 474 32.85 10.43 -30.39
CA VAL A 474 31.55 10.41 -29.74
C VAL A 474 31.22 9.04 -29.19
N ARG A 475 30.55 9.01 -28.04
CA ARG A 475 30.16 7.79 -27.34
C ARG A 475 28.92 7.17 -27.97
N LYS A 476 28.87 5.84 -27.92
CA LYS A 476 27.80 5.05 -28.52
C LYS A 476 27.45 3.83 -27.70
N SER A 477 26.16 3.54 -27.60
CA SER A 477 25.63 2.33 -27.00
C SER A 477 24.38 1.91 -27.75
N VAL A 478 24.32 0.65 -28.17
CA VAL A 478 23.12 0.07 -28.78
C VAL A 478 22.52 -0.96 -27.84
N LEU A 479 21.20 -0.88 -27.65
CA LEU A 479 20.43 -1.74 -26.75
C LEU A 479 19.27 -2.36 -27.51
N VAL A 480 19.17 -3.68 -27.49
CA VAL A 480 17.96 -4.42 -27.85
C VAL A 480 17.32 -4.91 -26.56
N LEU A 481 16.10 -4.46 -26.31
CA LEU A 481 15.47 -4.53 -25.00
C LEU A 481 14.07 -5.10 -25.08
N SER A 482 13.78 -6.09 -24.27
CA SER A 482 12.42 -6.61 -24.11
C SER A 482 11.46 -5.50 -23.64
N GLU A 483 10.25 -5.49 -24.17
CA GLU A 483 9.18 -4.61 -23.68
C GLU A 483 8.63 -5.02 -22.30
N PHE A 484 8.93 -6.24 -21.84
CA PHE A 484 8.39 -6.85 -20.62
C PHE A 484 9.25 -6.67 -19.36
N ILE A 485 10.28 -5.82 -19.42
CA ILE A 485 11.17 -5.56 -18.28
C ILE A 485 10.98 -4.14 -17.74
N GLY A 486 11.15 -3.97 -16.42
CA GLY A 486 10.83 -2.71 -15.74
C GLY A 486 11.72 -1.52 -16.11
N CYS A 487 12.91 -1.73 -16.70
CA CYS A 487 13.75 -0.64 -17.19
C CYS A 487 13.38 -0.14 -18.59
N SER A 488 12.53 -0.88 -19.32
CA SER A 488 12.16 -0.55 -20.70
C SER A 488 11.43 0.79 -20.86
N PRO A 489 10.47 1.16 -19.97
CA PRO A 489 9.84 2.48 -20.01
C PRO A 489 10.84 3.64 -19.83
N SER A 490 11.87 3.44 -19.01
CA SER A 490 12.91 4.44 -18.73
C SER A 490 13.88 4.64 -19.89
N LEU A 491 14.21 3.58 -20.64
CA LEU A 491 15.20 3.61 -21.72
C LEU A 491 14.58 3.81 -23.10
N SER A 492 13.80 4.88 -23.28
CA SER A 492 13.03 5.16 -24.51
C SER A 492 13.83 5.31 -25.81
N GLY A 493 15.17 5.29 -25.77
CA GLY A 493 16.03 5.19 -26.96
C GLY A 493 16.45 3.77 -27.35
N ALA A 494 16.01 2.73 -26.64
CA ALA A 494 16.37 1.34 -26.93
C ALA A 494 15.51 0.76 -28.08
N ILE A 495 16.02 -0.25 -28.78
CA ILE A 495 15.25 -1.01 -29.76
C ILE A 495 14.38 -1.99 -28.97
N ARG A 496 13.09 -1.70 -28.88
CA ARG A 496 12.15 -2.53 -28.12
C ARG A 496 11.71 -3.74 -28.94
N VAL A 497 11.76 -4.91 -28.32
CA VAL A 497 11.36 -6.17 -28.93
C VAL A 497 10.40 -6.93 -28.04
N ASN A 498 9.51 -7.68 -28.68
CA ASN A 498 8.79 -8.75 -28.03
C ASN A 498 9.65 -10.02 -28.15
N PRO A 499 10.24 -10.54 -27.05
CA PRO A 499 11.16 -11.67 -27.11
C PRO A 499 10.52 -12.98 -27.61
N TRP A 500 9.19 -13.08 -27.59
CA TRP A 500 8.46 -14.23 -28.11
C TRP A 500 8.43 -14.29 -29.64
N ASN A 501 8.69 -13.16 -30.31
CA ASN A 501 8.83 -13.10 -31.77
C ASN A 501 10.32 -13.18 -32.14
N ILE A 502 10.79 -14.39 -32.41
CA ILE A 502 12.20 -14.68 -32.71
C ILE A 502 12.69 -13.89 -33.95
N GLU A 503 11.88 -13.81 -35.00
CA GLU A 503 12.20 -13.07 -36.22
C GLU A 503 12.38 -11.58 -35.93
N ALA A 504 11.46 -10.96 -35.19
CA ALA A 504 11.58 -9.55 -34.82
C ALA A 504 12.81 -9.25 -33.93
N VAL A 505 13.21 -10.20 -33.08
CA VAL A 505 14.46 -10.07 -32.30
C VAL A 505 15.68 -10.15 -33.22
N ALA A 506 15.69 -11.08 -34.19
CA ALA A 506 16.75 -11.20 -35.17
C ALA A 506 16.87 -9.93 -36.04
N ASP A 507 15.74 -9.40 -36.54
CA ASP A 507 15.67 -8.14 -37.28
C ASP A 507 16.22 -6.97 -36.45
N ALA A 508 15.90 -6.93 -35.15
CA ALA A 508 16.41 -5.91 -34.24
C ALA A 508 17.93 -6.03 -34.03
N MET A 509 18.48 -7.26 -34.00
CA MET A 509 19.93 -7.47 -33.96
C MET A 509 20.61 -6.97 -35.25
N VAL A 510 20.03 -7.27 -36.42
CA VAL A 510 20.55 -6.78 -37.71
C VAL A 510 20.49 -5.26 -37.78
N TYR A 511 19.34 -4.67 -37.42
CA TYR A 511 19.17 -3.22 -37.36
C TYR A 511 20.18 -2.57 -36.39
N ALA A 512 20.48 -3.19 -35.25
CA ALA A 512 21.50 -2.73 -34.32
C ALA A 512 22.92 -2.72 -34.93
N LEU A 513 23.24 -3.74 -35.75
CA LEU A 513 24.53 -3.87 -36.43
C LEU A 513 24.69 -2.85 -37.56
N GLU A 514 23.63 -2.61 -38.34
CA GLU A 514 23.61 -1.71 -39.49
C GLU A 514 23.32 -0.24 -39.14
N MET A 515 22.99 0.03 -37.87
CA MET A 515 22.58 1.36 -37.41
C MET A 515 23.64 2.43 -37.74
N PRO A 516 23.24 3.59 -38.33
CA PRO A 516 24.16 4.69 -38.57
C PRO A 516 24.78 5.22 -37.28
N GLU A 517 26.08 5.55 -37.31
CA GLU A 517 26.82 5.98 -36.10
C GLU A 517 26.21 7.24 -35.43
N ALA A 518 25.67 8.18 -36.22
CA ALA A 518 24.98 9.36 -35.68
C ALA A 518 23.73 9.00 -34.87
N GLU A 519 23.02 7.95 -35.27
CA GLU A 519 21.86 7.46 -34.51
C GLU A 519 22.29 6.76 -33.22
N LYS A 520 23.36 5.95 -33.27
CA LYS A 520 23.95 5.32 -32.08
C LYS A 520 24.37 6.36 -31.04
N GLN A 521 24.94 7.48 -31.49
CA GLN A 521 25.29 8.62 -30.63
C GLN A 521 24.04 9.21 -29.95
N LEU A 522 23.01 9.58 -30.72
CA LEU A 522 21.81 10.21 -30.16
C LEU A 522 21.09 9.32 -29.14
N ARG A 523 21.05 8.00 -29.41
CA ARG A 523 20.49 7.02 -28.48
C ARG A 523 21.32 6.95 -27.19
N HIS A 524 22.65 6.91 -27.32
CA HIS A 524 23.55 6.89 -26.17
C HIS A 524 23.43 8.14 -25.29
N GLU A 525 23.47 9.35 -25.87
CA GLU A 525 23.36 10.60 -25.11
C GLU A 525 22.04 10.67 -24.31
N LYS A 526 20.94 10.23 -24.94
CA LYS A 526 19.63 10.17 -24.30
C LYS A 526 19.63 9.19 -23.11
N HIS A 527 20.18 8.00 -23.30
CA HIS A 527 20.27 6.97 -22.26
C HIS A 527 21.19 7.39 -21.11
N TYR A 528 22.40 7.86 -21.42
CA TYR A 528 23.38 8.29 -20.44
C TYR A 528 22.85 9.43 -19.57
N ARG A 529 22.17 10.41 -20.17
CA ARG A 529 21.55 11.52 -19.41
C ARG A 529 20.52 11.03 -18.38
N TYR A 530 19.71 10.05 -18.74
CA TYR A 530 18.73 9.48 -17.80
C TYR A 530 19.43 8.71 -16.68
N VAL A 531 20.30 7.76 -17.04
CA VAL A 531 20.96 6.87 -16.08
C VAL A 531 21.87 7.62 -15.12
N SER A 532 22.57 8.66 -15.58
CA SER A 532 23.45 9.49 -14.74
C SER A 532 22.72 10.41 -13.76
N THR A 533 21.42 10.66 -13.96
CA THR A 533 20.61 11.52 -13.08
C THR A 533 19.67 10.74 -12.17
N HIS A 534 19.36 9.50 -12.53
CA HIS A 534 18.47 8.60 -11.78
C HIS A 534 19.28 7.42 -11.22
N ASP A 535 20.26 7.74 -10.39
CA ASP A 535 21.11 6.76 -9.72
C ASP A 535 20.44 6.16 -8.47
N VAL A 536 21.14 5.22 -7.82
CA VAL A 536 20.66 4.59 -6.59
C VAL A 536 20.46 5.59 -5.44
N GLY A 537 21.26 6.66 -5.38
CA GLY A 537 21.15 7.71 -4.36
C GLY A 537 19.89 8.54 -4.53
N TYR A 538 19.55 8.92 -5.76
CA TYR A 538 18.28 9.58 -6.07
C TYR A 538 17.08 8.73 -5.68
N TRP A 539 17.11 7.43 -6.04
CA TRP A 539 16.05 6.47 -5.68
C TRP A 539 15.84 6.42 -4.16
N ALA A 540 16.92 6.24 -3.41
CA ALA A 540 16.85 6.05 -1.98
C ALA A 540 16.42 7.32 -1.23
N ASN A 541 17.02 8.47 -1.57
CA ASN A 541 16.65 9.75 -0.98
C ASN A 541 15.19 10.10 -1.25
N SER A 542 14.70 9.87 -2.48
CA SER A 542 13.30 10.15 -2.81
C SER A 542 12.33 9.26 -2.03
N PHE A 543 12.66 7.97 -1.86
CA PHE A 543 11.83 7.05 -1.08
C PHE A 543 11.79 7.44 0.41
N LEU A 544 12.95 7.70 1.02
CA LEU A 544 13.06 8.05 2.43
C LEU A 544 12.39 9.39 2.76
N GLN A 545 12.51 10.39 1.87
CA GLN A 545 11.81 11.68 2.01
C GLN A 545 10.28 11.51 1.99
N ASP A 546 9.75 10.69 1.09
CA ASP A 546 8.32 10.40 1.02
C ASP A 546 7.84 9.56 2.21
N LEU A 547 8.68 8.64 2.71
CA LEU A 547 8.39 7.85 3.91
C LEU A 547 8.31 8.77 5.14
N ALA A 548 9.32 9.64 5.33
CA ALA A 548 9.33 10.64 6.39
C ALA A 548 8.12 11.57 6.31
N ARG A 549 7.75 12.02 5.10
CA ARG A 549 6.55 12.83 4.87
C ARG A 549 5.27 12.10 5.27
N THR A 550 5.12 10.85 4.87
CA THR A 550 3.92 10.05 5.16
C THR A 550 3.75 9.79 6.66
N CYS A 551 4.87 9.64 7.39
CA CYS A 551 4.86 9.34 8.82
C CYS A 551 4.68 10.57 9.74
N ARG A 552 4.68 11.81 9.23
CA ARG A 552 4.66 13.04 10.07
C ARG A 552 3.48 13.12 11.03
N ASP A 553 2.32 12.59 10.63
CA ASP A 553 1.09 12.68 11.42
C ASP A 553 0.86 11.49 12.36
N HIS A 554 1.82 10.54 12.46
CA HIS A 554 1.71 9.40 13.38
C HIS A 554 1.56 9.81 14.84
N SER A 555 2.25 10.87 15.27
CA SER A 555 2.19 11.38 16.64
C SER A 555 0.83 11.98 16.98
N LYS A 556 0.13 12.57 15.99
CA LYS A 556 -1.17 13.22 16.14
C LYS A 556 -2.35 12.25 16.15
N ARG A 557 -2.18 11.02 15.66
CA ARG A 557 -3.26 10.03 15.56
C ARG A 557 -3.18 8.98 16.67
N ARG A 558 -4.33 8.60 17.23
CA ARG A 558 -4.45 7.46 18.16
C ARG A 558 -4.59 6.17 17.35
N CYS A 559 -3.62 5.25 17.50
CA CYS A 559 -3.53 4.03 16.71
C CYS A 559 -3.86 2.80 17.56
N TRP A 560 -4.88 2.04 17.15
CA TRP A 560 -5.32 0.81 17.81
C TRP A 560 -5.09 -0.40 16.92
N GLY A 561 -4.48 -1.45 17.47
CA GLY A 561 -4.32 -2.73 16.79
C GLY A 561 -5.57 -3.58 16.94
N ILE A 562 -6.12 -4.06 15.83
CA ILE A 562 -7.32 -4.92 15.79
C ILE A 562 -7.06 -6.14 14.93
N GLY A 563 -7.55 -7.31 15.34
CA GLY A 563 -7.47 -8.56 14.58
C GLY A 563 -6.43 -9.54 15.11
N PHE A 564 -6.55 -10.80 14.68
CA PHE A 564 -5.67 -11.90 15.06
C PHE A 564 -4.85 -12.39 13.86
N GLY A 565 -3.67 -12.97 14.15
CA GLY A 565 -2.78 -13.49 13.11
C GLY A 565 -2.39 -12.43 12.07
N LEU A 566 -2.47 -12.81 10.79
CA LEU A 566 -2.20 -11.94 9.64
C LEU A 566 -3.41 -11.06 9.25
N GLY A 567 -4.57 -11.24 9.89
CA GLY A 567 -5.71 -10.32 9.77
C GLY A 567 -5.59 -9.07 10.66
N PHE A 568 -4.43 -8.90 11.32
CA PHE A 568 -4.14 -7.73 12.13
C PHE A 568 -4.04 -6.47 11.27
N ARG A 569 -4.65 -5.40 11.76
CA ARG A 569 -4.66 -4.07 11.13
C ARG A 569 -4.64 -2.98 12.18
N VAL A 570 -4.12 -1.82 11.80
CA VAL A 570 -4.10 -0.63 12.65
C VAL A 570 -5.21 0.32 12.21
N VAL A 571 -6.09 0.64 13.15
CA VAL A 571 -7.08 1.72 13.02
C VAL A 571 -6.48 3.00 13.58
N ALA A 572 -6.40 4.05 12.76
CA ALA A 572 -5.93 5.37 13.20
C ALA A 572 -7.11 6.34 13.29
N LEU A 573 -7.27 6.94 14.46
CA LEU A 573 -8.34 7.89 14.76
C LEU A 573 -7.74 9.21 15.20
N ASP A 574 -8.49 10.30 15.08
CA ASP A 574 -8.04 11.61 15.56
C ASP A 574 -7.79 11.57 17.09
N SER A 575 -6.80 12.33 17.57
CA SER A 575 -6.51 12.41 19.01
C SER A 575 -7.71 12.87 19.86
N ASN A 576 -8.57 13.71 19.28
CA ASN A 576 -9.77 14.23 19.91
C ASN A 576 -10.97 13.29 19.78
N PHE A 577 -10.84 12.18 19.04
CA PHE A 577 -11.90 11.21 18.84
C PHE A 577 -12.14 10.39 20.10
N ARG A 578 -13.30 10.56 20.75
CA ARG A 578 -13.58 9.96 22.06
C ARG A 578 -15.01 9.41 22.17
N LYS A 579 -15.21 8.41 23.02
CA LYS A 579 -16.56 7.90 23.29
C LYS A 579 -17.39 9.03 23.91
N LEU A 580 -18.61 9.21 23.42
CA LEU A 580 -19.53 10.18 23.99
C LEU A 580 -19.99 9.70 25.37
N ALA A 581 -19.55 10.38 26.42
CA ALA A 581 -19.97 10.07 27.79
C ALA A 581 -21.38 10.60 28.05
N MET A 582 -22.27 9.73 28.53
CA MET A 582 -23.67 10.07 28.81
C MET A 582 -23.79 11.21 29.84
N GLU A 583 -22.97 11.20 30.90
CA GLU A 583 -22.98 12.25 31.92
C GLU A 583 -22.62 13.62 31.35
N HIS A 584 -21.63 13.67 30.45
CA HIS A 584 -21.15 14.91 29.85
C HIS A 584 -22.24 15.58 29.01
N ILE A 585 -22.85 14.82 28.09
CA ILE A 585 -23.92 15.34 27.24
C ILE A 585 -25.21 15.64 27.99
N VAL A 586 -25.63 14.78 28.93
CA VAL A 586 -26.83 15.05 29.76
C VAL A 586 -26.63 16.31 30.61
N SER A 587 -25.42 16.52 31.13
CA SER A 587 -25.06 17.71 31.91
C SER A 587 -25.07 18.98 31.04
N ALA A 588 -24.50 18.92 29.83
CA ALA A 588 -24.58 20.02 28.86
C ALA A 588 -26.04 20.31 28.47
N TYR A 589 -26.81 19.27 28.15
CA TYR A 589 -28.22 19.34 27.79
C TYR A 589 -29.06 20.03 28.86
N LYS A 590 -28.84 19.73 30.15
CA LYS A 590 -29.53 20.40 31.27
C LYS A 590 -29.27 21.90 31.37
N ARG A 591 -28.08 22.37 30.96
CA ARG A 591 -27.67 23.78 31.09
C ARG A 591 -28.10 24.64 29.90
N THR A 592 -28.30 24.03 28.74
CA THR A 592 -28.59 24.72 27.48
C THR A 592 -30.09 24.95 27.29
N LYS A 593 -30.45 25.98 26.52
CA LYS A 593 -31.84 26.45 26.38
C LYS A 593 -32.38 26.37 24.96
N THR A 594 -31.51 26.30 23.96
CA THR A 594 -31.87 26.26 22.53
C THR A 594 -31.10 25.13 21.86
N ARG A 595 -31.74 23.98 21.68
CA ARG A 595 -31.06 22.73 21.33
C ARG A 595 -31.45 22.24 19.95
N ALA A 596 -30.47 22.04 19.08
CA ALA A 596 -30.65 21.39 17.78
C ALA A 596 -30.22 19.92 17.88
N ILE A 597 -31.11 19.00 17.50
CA ILE A 597 -30.83 17.55 17.51
C ILE A 597 -31.06 17.01 16.10
N LEU A 598 -30.01 16.51 15.47
CA LEU A 598 -30.03 15.96 14.12
C LEU A 598 -29.65 14.47 14.18
N LEU A 599 -30.52 13.61 13.70
CA LEU A 599 -30.35 12.17 13.81
C LEU A 599 -30.51 11.55 12.42
N ASP A 600 -29.53 10.77 12.00
CA ASP A 600 -29.77 9.81 10.94
C ASP A 600 -30.67 8.67 11.44
N TYR A 601 -31.51 8.15 10.53
CA TYR A 601 -32.33 6.98 10.80
C TYR A 601 -31.70 5.67 10.30
N ASP A 602 -31.21 5.66 9.05
CA ASP A 602 -30.85 4.46 8.29
C ASP A 602 -29.48 3.90 8.71
N GLY A 603 -29.48 2.98 9.68
CA GLY A 603 -28.25 2.37 10.21
C GLY A 603 -27.82 2.96 11.55
N THR A 604 -28.33 4.16 11.87
CA THR A 604 -28.13 4.83 13.16
C THR A 604 -29.19 4.43 14.21
N LEU A 605 -30.47 4.76 13.99
CA LEU A 605 -31.58 4.36 14.88
C LEU A 605 -32.21 3.02 14.50
N MET A 606 -31.98 2.59 13.26
CA MET A 606 -32.35 1.29 12.72
C MET A 606 -31.12 0.37 12.70
N PRO A 607 -31.12 -0.80 13.36
CA PRO A 607 -30.02 -1.74 13.25
C PRO A 607 -29.82 -2.23 11.81
N GLN A 608 -28.61 -2.13 11.26
CA GLN A 608 -28.31 -2.51 9.88
C GLN A 608 -28.66 -3.96 9.53
N ALA A 609 -28.53 -4.90 10.48
CA ALA A 609 -28.79 -6.33 10.28
C ALA A 609 -30.27 -6.73 10.41
N SER A 610 -31.20 -5.78 10.60
CA SER A 610 -32.62 -6.07 10.78
C SER A 610 -33.35 -6.17 9.45
N ILE A 611 -34.06 -7.28 9.24
CA ILE A 611 -35.00 -7.45 8.11
C ILE A 611 -36.14 -6.43 8.22
N ASN A 612 -36.62 -6.18 9.45
CA ASN A 612 -37.61 -5.14 9.68
C ASN A 612 -36.91 -3.79 9.88
N LYS A 613 -37.10 -2.90 8.91
CA LYS A 613 -36.52 -1.55 8.88
C LYS A 613 -37.42 -0.48 9.51
N SER A 614 -38.60 -0.84 10.03
CA SER A 614 -39.54 0.07 10.70
C SER A 614 -39.04 0.51 12.09
N PRO A 615 -39.40 1.71 12.57
CA PRO A 615 -38.96 2.18 13.88
C PRO A 615 -39.56 1.35 15.01
N SER A 616 -38.80 1.15 16.09
CA SER A 616 -39.31 0.50 17.29
C SER A 616 -40.27 1.43 18.05
N SER A 617 -41.25 0.86 18.76
CA SER A 617 -42.16 1.64 19.63
C SER A 617 -41.39 2.51 20.63
N LYS A 618 -40.31 1.96 21.18
CA LYS A 618 -39.41 2.65 22.10
C LYS A 618 -38.74 3.87 21.46
N SER A 619 -38.29 3.74 20.20
CA SER A 619 -37.67 4.86 19.46
C SER A 619 -38.68 5.99 19.22
N ILE A 620 -39.94 5.64 18.90
CA ILE A 620 -41.02 6.61 18.71
C ILE A 620 -41.33 7.32 20.04
N GLU A 621 -41.46 6.60 21.15
CA GLU A 621 -41.70 7.17 22.48
C GLU A 621 -40.61 8.18 22.88
N ILE A 622 -39.33 7.83 22.66
CA ILE A 622 -38.19 8.70 22.98
C ILE A 622 -38.20 9.97 22.12
N LEU A 623 -38.40 9.83 20.81
CA LEU A 623 -38.47 10.98 19.90
C LEU A 623 -39.63 11.89 20.27
N ASN A 624 -40.79 11.33 20.61
CA ASN A 624 -41.95 12.09 21.10
C ASN A 624 -41.64 12.88 22.36
N SER A 625 -41.00 12.24 23.34
CA SER A 625 -40.58 12.88 24.58
C SER A 625 -39.63 14.05 24.32
N LEU A 626 -38.62 13.87 23.46
CA LEU A 626 -37.71 14.96 23.07
C LEU A 626 -38.39 16.08 22.30
N CYS A 627 -39.31 15.75 21.38
CA CYS A 627 -40.10 16.72 20.61
C CYS A 627 -41.13 17.48 21.45
N SER A 628 -41.48 16.99 22.64
CA SER A 628 -42.41 17.66 23.56
C SER A 628 -41.78 18.82 24.33
N ASP A 629 -40.45 18.83 24.45
CA ASP A 629 -39.69 19.92 25.07
C ASP A 629 -39.50 21.06 24.06
N THR A 630 -40.09 22.21 24.36
CA THR A 630 -40.08 23.41 23.50
C THR A 630 -38.70 24.01 23.28
N SER A 631 -37.70 23.65 24.10
CA SER A 631 -36.31 24.05 23.91
C SER A 631 -35.59 23.23 22.84
N ASN A 632 -36.19 22.14 22.35
CA ASN A 632 -35.59 21.27 21.35
C ASN A 632 -36.17 21.51 19.95
N VAL A 633 -35.28 21.47 18.96
CA VAL A 633 -35.61 21.31 17.55
C VAL A 633 -34.99 20.00 17.09
N VAL A 634 -35.82 18.98 16.91
CA VAL A 634 -35.40 17.61 16.55
C VAL A 634 -35.67 17.36 15.08
N PHE A 635 -34.64 16.90 14.36
CA PHE A 635 -34.70 16.54 12.95
C PHE A 635 -34.20 15.11 12.73
N LEU A 636 -34.98 14.35 11.99
CA LEU A 636 -34.63 13.02 11.51
C LEU A 636 -34.27 13.10 10.01
N VAL A 637 -33.10 12.60 9.65
CA VAL A 637 -32.60 12.53 8.26
C VAL A 637 -32.60 11.08 7.81
N SER A 638 -33.08 10.81 6.61
CA SER A 638 -33.18 9.44 6.09
C SER A 638 -33.08 9.39 4.57
N ALA A 639 -32.60 8.25 4.07
CA ALA A 639 -32.57 7.89 2.66
C ALA A 639 -33.96 7.44 2.13
N ARG A 640 -34.95 7.28 3.01
CA ARG A 640 -36.30 6.78 2.69
C ARG A 640 -37.17 7.83 2.03
N SER A 641 -38.22 7.38 1.36
CA SER A 641 -39.24 8.24 0.75
C SER A 641 -40.08 8.97 1.79
N ARG A 642 -40.64 10.12 1.41
CA ARG A 642 -41.49 10.95 2.28
C ARG A 642 -42.78 10.23 2.73
N SER A 643 -43.32 9.33 1.92
CA SER A 643 -44.51 8.52 2.26
C SER A 643 -44.20 7.57 3.42
N THR A 644 -43.10 6.82 3.30
CA THR A 644 -42.64 5.88 4.33
C THR A 644 -42.35 6.57 5.66
N LEU A 645 -41.58 7.67 5.63
CA LEU A 645 -41.27 8.43 6.85
C LEU A 645 -42.51 9.07 7.46
N GLY A 646 -43.42 9.57 6.61
CA GLY A 646 -44.68 10.17 7.04
C GLY A 646 -45.58 9.18 7.79
N GLU A 647 -45.64 7.93 7.34
CA GLU A 647 -46.40 6.86 8.00
C GLU A 647 -45.73 6.42 9.30
N TRP A 648 -44.43 6.07 9.24
CA TRP A 648 -43.68 5.50 10.36
C TRP A 648 -43.58 6.41 11.58
N PHE A 649 -43.43 7.72 11.34
CA PHE A 649 -43.30 8.73 12.39
C PHE A 649 -44.54 9.61 12.53
N SER A 650 -45.69 9.15 12.01
CA SER A 650 -46.99 9.80 12.23
C SER A 650 -47.33 10.09 13.71
N PRO A 651 -46.89 9.28 14.70
CA PRO A 651 -47.13 9.60 16.12
C PRO A 651 -46.33 10.79 16.65
N CYS A 652 -45.35 11.32 15.90
CA CYS A 652 -44.46 12.41 16.31
C CYS A 652 -44.87 13.76 15.71
N GLU A 653 -45.65 14.55 16.44
CA GLU A 653 -46.27 15.78 15.90
C GLU A 653 -45.25 16.89 15.57
N ASN A 654 -44.25 17.09 16.44
CA ASN A 654 -43.26 18.17 16.33
C ASN A 654 -41.89 17.71 15.78
N LEU A 655 -41.84 16.54 15.15
CA LEU A 655 -40.60 16.01 14.57
C LEU A 655 -40.35 16.59 13.17
N GLY A 656 -39.22 17.25 13.00
CA GLY A 656 -38.71 17.62 11.68
C GLY A 656 -38.19 16.38 10.94
N MET A 657 -38.49 16.28 9.65
CA MET A 657 -38.11 15.12 8.83
C MET A 657 -37.48 15.58 7.53
N ALA A 658 -36.39 14.91 7.15
CA ALA A 658 -35.74 15.04 5.86
C ALA A 658 -35.75 13.68 5.14
N ALA A 659 -36.46 13.61 4.02
CA ALA A 659 -36.56 12.41 3.18
C ALA A 659 -35.58 12.49 2.01
N GLU A 660 -35.21 11.33 1.46
CA GLU A 660 -34.31 11.19 0.30
C GLU A 660 -33.02 12.02 0.46
N HIS A 661 -32.32 11.81 1.58
CA HIS A 661 -31.06 12.50 1.93
C HIS A 661 -31.18 14.03 2.04
N GLY A 662 -32.39 14.58 2.21
CA GLY A 662 -32.61 16.01 2.37
C GLY A 662 -33.17 16.74 1.16
N TYR A 663 -33.63 16.03 0.13
CA TYR A 663 -34.35 16.66 -0.97
C TYR A 663 -35.68 17.26 -0.47
N PHE A 664 -36.46 16.45 0.26
CA PHE A 664 -37.71 16.87 0.88
C PHE A 664 -37.50 17.12 2.37
N LEU A 665 -38.03 18.24 2.86
CA LEU A 665 -37.94 18.65 4.25
C LEU A 665 -39.32 19.01 4.77
N ARG A 666 -39.66 18.57 5.98
CA ARG A 666 -40.92 18.90 6.65
C ARG A 666 -40.64 19.26 8.09
N LEU A 667 -41.10 20.43 8.52
CA LEU A 667 -40.77 20.98 9.85
C LEU A 667 -41.58 20.37 11.01
N LYS A 668 -42.80 19.89 10.74
CA LYS A 668 -43.72 19.26 11.70
C LYS A 668 -44.78 18.45 10.94
N ARG A 669 -45.52 17.57 11.61
CA ARG A 669 -46.50 16.67 10.97
C ARG A 669 -47.48 17.40 10.05
N ASP A 670 -48.04 18.51 10.53
CA ASP A 670 -49.10 19.26 9.84
C ASP A 670 -48.56 20.33 8.88
N ALA A 671 -47.24 20.45 8.72
CA ALA A 671 -46.63 21.31 7.71
C ALA A 671 -46.53 20.59 6.36
N GLU A 672 -46.58 21.35 5.28
CA GLU A 672 -46.31 20.81 3.94
C GLU A 672 -44.84 20.43 3.79
N TRP A 673 -44.57 19.50 2.87
CA TRP A 673 -43.21 19.14 2.49
C TRP A 673 -42.63 20.24 1.59
N GLU A 674 -41.51 20.79 1.99
CA GLU A 674 -40.72 21.76 1.24
C GLU A 674 -39.59 21.05 0.49
N THR A 675 -39.21 21.56 -0.69
CA THR A 675 -38.05 21.07 -1.44
C THR A 675 -36.84 21.98 -1.22
N CYS A 676 -35.72 21.41 -0.81
CA CYS A 676 -34.50 22.17 -0.50
C CYS A 676 -33.77 22.70 -1.74
N ILE A 677 -34.08 22.14 -2.91
CA ILE A 677 -33.53 22.47 -4.23
C ILE A 677 -34.74 22.74 -5.16
N PRO A 678 -34.61 23.63 -6.17
CA PRO A 678 -35.64 23.79 -7.20
C PRO A 678 -36.02 22.44 -7.78
N VAL A 679 -37.31 22.24 -8.11
CA VAL A 679 -37.84 20.97 -8.63
C VAL A 679 -36.90 20.42 -9.70
N ALA A 680 -36.21 19.33 -9.38
CA ALA A 680 -35.33 18.66 -10.32
C ALA A 680 -36.20 18.09 -11.43
N ASP A 681 -35.92 18.45 -12.68
CA ASP A 681 -36.49 17.74 -13.81
C ASP A 681 -36.08 16.27 -13.68
N CYS A 682 -37.06 15.38 -13.54
CA CYS A 682 -36.81 13.94 -13.39
C CYS A 682 -36.75 13.22 -14.76
N SER A 683 -36.68 13.97 -15.87
CA SER A 683 -36.50 13.44 -17.22
C SER A 683 -35.25 12.55 -17.35
N TRP A 684 -34.18 12.84 -16.59
CA TRP A 684 -32.98 12.01 -16.52
C TRP A 684 -33.24 10.56 -16.09
N LYS A 685 -34.32 10.28 -15.34
CA LYS A 685 -34.70 8.90 -14.98
C LYS A 685 -35.02 8.06 -16.20
N GLN A 686 -35.60 8.66 -17.24
CA GLN A 686 -35.88 8.00 -18.51
C GLN A 686 -34.60 7.56 -19.24
N ILE A 687 -33.47 8.18 -18.88
CA ILE A 687 -32.13 7.85 -19.39
C ILE A 687 -31.45 6.82 -18.47
N ALA A 688 -31.54 7.00 -17.15
CA ALA A 688 -30.86 6.16 -16.15
C ALA A 688 -31.51 4.77 -15.99
N GLU A 689 -32.85 4.69 -16.03
CA GLU A 689 -33.60 3.46 -15.77
C GLU A 689 -33.33 2.36 -16.81
N PRO A 690 -33.31 2.63 -18.13
CA PRO A 690 -32.91 1.61 -19.12
C PRO A 690 -31.49 1.08 -18.89
N VAL A 691 -30.57 1.94 -18.47
CA VAL A 691 -29.19 1.54 -18.14
C VAL A 691 -29.20 0.63 -16.91
N MET A 692 -29.83 1.03 -15.81
CA MET A 692 -29.92 0.18 -14.61
C MET A 692 -30.65 -1.15 -14.87
N ASN A 693 -31.69 -1.16 -15.72
CA ASN A 693 -32.40 -2.38 -16.10
C ASN A 693 -31.47 -3.37 -16.80
N LEU A 694 -30.60 -2.92 -17.71
CA LEU A 694 -29.60 -3.78 -18.36
C LEU A 694 -28.68 -4.47 -17.34
N TYR A 695 -28.21 -3.73 -16.34
CA TYR A 695 -27.38 -4.31 -15.28
C TYR A 695 -28.19 -5.20 -14.33
N THR A 696 -29.47 -4.90 -14.12
CA THR A 696 -30.37 -5.74 -13.32
C THR A 696 -30.63 -7.08 -13.98
N GLU A 697 -30.91 -7.09 -15.28
CA GLU A 697 -31.13 -8.31 -16.07
C GLU A 697 -29.88 -9.19 -16.15
N THR A 698 -28.70 -8.59 -16.13
CA THR A 698 -27.42 -9.30 -16.22
C THR A 698 -26.82 -9.66 -14.87
N THR A 699 -27.40 -9.20 -13.75
CA THR A 699 -26.89 -9.42 -12.39
C THR A 699 -27.97 -10.05 -11.51
N ASP A 700 -27.92 -11.38 -11.38
CA ASP A 700 -28.83 -12.11 -10.48
C ASP A 700 -28.68 -11.64 -9.03
N GLY A 701 -29.81 -11.51 -8.31
CA GLY A 701 -29.85 -10.96 -6.96
C GLY A 701 -29.76 -9.43 -6.87
N SER A 702 -29.81 -8.71 -8.00
CA SER A 702 -29.91 -7.25 -7.99
C SER A 702 -31.35 -6.74 -8.21
N THR A 703 -31.63 -5.53 -7.71
CA THR A 703 -32.96 -4.90 -7.77
C THR A 703 -32.85 -3.39 -7.95
N ILE A 704 -33.83 -2.77 -8.60
CA ILE A 704 -33.96 -1.32 -8.68
C ILE A 704 -35.04 -0.85 -7.70
N ASP A 705 -34.71 0.16 -6.90
CA ASP A 705 -35.64 0.91 -6.05
C ASP A 705 -35.84 2.30 -6.68
N ASP A 706 -37.04 2.52 -7.24
CA ASP A 706 -37.45 3.81 -7.81
C ASP A 706 -38.11 4.69 -6.75
N LYS A 707 -37.36 5.70 -6.31
CA LYS A 707 -37.81 6.71 -5.33
C LYS A 707 -38.46 7.89 -6.05
N GLU A 708 -38.91 8.93 -5.37
CA GLU A 708 -39.51 10.07 -6.09
C GLU A 708 -38.45 10.85 -6.88
N THR A 709 -37.29 11.10 -6.27
CA THR A 709 -36.23 11.93 -6.89
C THR A 709 -34.90 11.23 -7.07
N ALA A 710 -34.80 9.95 -6.68
CA ALA A 710 -33.60 9.15 -6.85
C ALA A 710 -33.93 7.79 -7.48
N LEU A 711 -32.91 7.14 -8.02
CA LEU A 711 -32.98 5.77 -8.53
C LEU A 711 -31.82 4.99 -7.89
N VAL A 712 -32.11 3.87 -7.25
CA VAL A 712 -31.10 3.08 -6.54
C VAL A 712 -31.07 1.67 -7.11
N TRP A 713 -29.91 1.26 -7.61
CA TRP A 713 -29.64 -0.13 -7.95
C TRP A 713 -28.95 -0.81 -6.78
N SER A 714 -29.60 -1.81 -6.17
CA SER A 714 -29.08 -2.62 -5.07
C SER A 714 -28.60 -3.96 -5.60
N TYR A 715 -27.45 -4.42 -5.11
CA TYR A 715 -26.88 -5.74 -5.38
C TYR A 715 -26.56 -6.49 -4.08
N GLU A 716 -27.30 -6.20 -3.02
CA GLU A 716 -27.12 -6.81 -1.69
C GLU A 716 -27.24 -8.33 -1.72
N ASP A 717 -28.16 -8.86 -2.53
CA ASP A 717 -28.39 -10.30 -2.66
C ASP A 717 -27.63 -10.95 -3.84
N ALA A 718 -26.81 -10.18 -4.56
CA ALA A 718 -26.02 -10.68 -5.68
C ALA A 718 -24.72 -11.36 -5.20
N ASP A 719 -24.08 -12.13 -6.08
CA ASP A 719 -22.71 -12.61 -5.83
C ASP A 719 -21.79 -11.41 -5.49
N PRO A 720 -21.06 -11.42 -4.37
CA PRO A 720 -20.32 -10.24 -3.91
C PRO A 720 -19.28 -9.73 -4.91
N ASP A 721 -18.62 -10.63 -5.64
CA ASP A 721 -17.57 -10.28 -6.59
C ASP A 721 -18.18 -9.76 -7.90
N PHE A 722 -19.18 -10.48 -8.43
CA PHE A 722 -19.85 -10.10 -9.66
C PHE A 722 -20.71 -8.84 -9.49
N GLY A 723 -21.50 -8.77 -8.41
CA GLY A 723 -22.32 -7.60 -8.08
C GLY A 723 -21.48 -6.34 -7.88
N SER A 724 -20.32 -6.43 -7.21
CA SER A 724 -19.41 -5.29 -7.07
C SER A 724 -18.77 -4.88 -8.40
N CYS A 725 -18.49 -5.83 -9.30
CA CYS A 725 -17.99 -5.54 -10.64
C CYS A 725 -19.04 -4.80 -11.47
N GLN A 726 -20.25 -5.34 -11.52
CA GLN A 726 -21.40 -4.76 -12.22
C GLN A 726 -21.74 -3.36 -11.66
N ALA A 727 -21.62 -3.16 -10.34
CA ALA A 727 -21.79 -1.85 -9.71
C ALA A 727 -20.80 -0.79 -10.22
N LYS A 728 -19.53 -1.16 -10.43
CA LYS A 728 -18.50 -0.23 -10.94
C LYS A 728 -18.75 0.11 -12.41
N GLU A 729 -19.08 -0.89 -13.22
CA GLU A 729 -19.42 -0.66 -14.63
C GLU A 729 -20.71 0.16 -14.78
N LEU A 730 -21.72 -0.11 -13.93
CA LEU A 730 -22.93 0.68 -13.86
C LEU A 730 -22.65 2.12 -13.44
N LEU A 731 -21.79 2.34 -12.44
CA LEU A 731 -21.36 3.67 -12.01
C LEU A 731 -20.75 4.45 -13.18
N ASP A 732 -19.73 3.89 -13.84
CA ASP A 732 -19.04 4.55 -14.96
C ASP A 732 -20.00 4.82 -16.15
N HIS A 733 -20.89 3.87 -16.45
CA HIS A 733 -21.87 4.01 -17.53
C HIS A 733 -22.89 5.14 -17.21
N LEU A 734 -23.43 5.16 -15.99
CA LEU A 734 -24.34 6.21 -15.56
C LEU A 734 -23.65 7.58 -15.49
N GLU A 735 -22.42 7.68 -14.99
CA GLU A 735 -21.64 8.93 -14.97
C GLU A 735 -21.42 9.46 -16.39
N SER A 736 -21.15 8.58 -17.36
CA SER A 736 -20.96 8.97 -18.76
C SER A 736 -22.26 9.45 -19.41
N VAL A 737 -23.36 8.74 -19.19
CA VAL A 737 -24.63 9.03 -19.88
C VAL A 737 -25.37 10.22 -19.25
N LEU A 738 -25.20 10.42 -17.94
CA LEU A 738 -25.81 11.51 -17.18
C LEU A 738 -24.87 12.73 -17.01
N ALA A 739 -23.75 12.76 -17.74
CA ALA A 739 -22.73 13.82 -17.59
C ALA A 739 -23.25 15.25 -17.80
N ASN A 740 -24.30 15.42 -18.61
CA ASN A 740 -24.93 16.71 -18.90
C ASN A 740 -26.22 16.96 -18.11
N GLU A 741 -26.64 15.99 -17.30
CA GLU A 741 -27.84 16.08 -16.47
C GLU A 741 -27.49 16.64 -15.09
N PRO A 742 -28.40 17.36 -14.41
CA PRO A 742 -28.16 17.95 -13.09
C PRO A 742 -28.24 16.92 -11.96
N VAL A 743 -27.57 15.78 -12.11
CA VAL A 743 -27.57 14.65 -11.19
C VAL A 743 -26.16 14.21 -10.83
N SER A 744 -26.06 13.45 -9.74
CA SER A 744 -24.82 12.83 -9.29
C SER A 744 -25.05 11.34 -9.12
N VAL A 745 -24.09 10.54 -9.59
CA VAL A 745 -24.06 9.09 -9.38
C VAL A 745 -23.11 8.82 -8.22
N LYS A 746 -23.54 8.00 -7.26
CA LYS A 746 -22.73 7.63 -6.09
C LYS A 746 -22.79 6.13 -5.88
N SER A 747 -21.64 5.52 -5.64
CA SER A 747 -21.56 4.14 -5.17
C SER A 747 -21.58 4.10 -3.64
N GLY A 748 -22.37 3.19 -3.09
CA GLY A 748 -22.43 2.87 -1.67
C GLY A 748 -22.15 1.37 -1.43
N PRO A 749 -22.10 0.94 -0.16
CA PRO A 749 -22.03 -0.49 0.17
C PRO A 749 -23.23 -1.21 -0.44
N HIS A 750 -22.99 -2.16 -1.35
CA HIS A 750 -24.02 -2.95 -2.02
C HIS A 750 -25.05 -2.17 -2.86
N LEU A 751 -24.74 -0.92 -3.24
CA LEU A 751 -25.64 -0.13 -4.09
C LEU A 751 -24.93 0.89 -5.00
N VAL A 752 -25.65 1.33 -6.04
CA VAL A 752 -25.35 2.50 -6.87
C VAL A 752 -26.59 3.38 -6.89
N GLU A 753 -26.45 4.65 -6.50
CA GLU A 753 -27.55 5.61 -6.41
C GLU A 753 -27.33 6.79 -7.38
N VAL A 754 -28.36 7.12 -8.15
CA VAL A 754 -28.44 8.38 -8.90
C VAL A 754 -29.39 9.31 -8.16
N LYS A 755 -28.94 10.53 -7.86
CA LYS A 755 -29.75 11.55 -7.20
C LYS A 755 -29.42 12.96 -7.69
N PRO A 756 -30.30 13.96 -7.49
CA PRO A 756 -30.08 15.31 -7.97
C PRO A 756 -28.81 15.93 -7.39
N GLN A 757 -28.11 16.73 -8.19
CA GLN A 757 -26.88 17.37 -7.77
C GLN A 757 -27.16 18.38 -6.64
N GLY A 758 -26.28 18.41 -5.64
CA GLY A 758 -26.41 19.30 -4.48
C GLY A 758 -27.26 18.76 -3.33
N VAL A 759 -27.92 17.59 -3.49
CA VAL A 759 -28.61 16.91 -2.38
C VAL A 759 -27.59 16.21 -1.49
N SER A 760 -27.53 16.60 -0.23
CA SER A 760 -26.73 15.94 0.79
C SER A 760 -27.38 16.07 2.16
N LYS A 761 -27.07 15.12 3.06
CA LYS A 761 -27.49 15.24 4.47
C LYS A 761 -26.92 16.51 5.11
N GLY A 762 -25.75 16.99 4.65
CA GLY A 762 -25.17 18.27 5.06
C GLY A 762 -26.05 19.49 4.74
N LEU A 763 -26.78 19.48 3.61
CA LEU A 763 -27.74 20.54 3.28
C LEU A 763 -28.86 20.64 4.33
N VAL A 764 -29.32 19.51 4.86
CA VAL A 764 -30.32 19.47 5.94
C VAL A 764 -29.79 20.15 7.19
N ALA A 765 -28.55 19.83 7.58
CA ALA A 765 -27.91 20.47 8.72
C ALA A 765 -27.80 22.00 8.51
N GLN A 766 -27.42 22.44 7.31
CA GLN A 766 -27.34 23.87 6.98
C GLN A 766 -28.72 24.54 7.06
N ARG A 767 -29.76 23.93 6.48
CA ARG A 767 -31.13 24.48 6.51
C ARG A 767 -31.72 24.53 7.91
N LEU A 768 -31.49 23.50 8.72
CA LEU A 768 -31.89 23.52 10.13
C LEU A 768 -31.32 24.74 10.86
N LEU A 769 -30.02 24.98 10.72
CA LEU A 769 -29.36 26.13 11.36
C LEU A 769 -29.90 27.47 10.82
N SER A 770 -30.13 27.58 9.50
CA SER A 770 -30.74 28.79 8.91
C SER A 770 -32.16 29.04 9.41
N VAL A 771 -33.02 28.02 9.47
CA VAL A 771 -34.41 28.14 9.97
C VAL A 771 -34.44 28.55 11.44
N MET A 772 -33.51 28.03 12.26
CA MET A 772 -33.38 28.47 13.64
C MET A 772 -32.96 29.95 13.71
N GLN A 773 -31.98 30.36 12.91
CA GLN A 773 -31.52 31.74 12.86
C GLN A 773 -32.61 32.73 12.39
N GLU A 774 -33.40 32.37 11.37
CA GLU A 774 -34.55 33.14 10.89
C GLU A 774 -35.63 33.32 11.97
N ARG A 775 -35.80 32.32 12.84
CA ARG A 775 -36.69 32.38 14.01
C ARG A 775 -36.09 33.15 15.19
N GLY A 776 -34.91 33.75 15.03
CA GLY A 776 -34.18 34.45 16.09
C GLY A 776 -33.58 33.52 17.16
N LEU A 777 -33.49 32.22 16.87
CA LEU A 777 -32.90 31.22 17.75
C LEU A 777 -31.43 31.02 17.39
N SER A 778 -30.55 31.15 18.39
CA SER A 778 -29.15 30.75 18.27
C SER A 778 -28.94 29.47 19.09
N PRO A 779 -28.66 28.32 18.46
CA PRO A 779 -28.47 27.09 19.21
C PRO A 779 -27.22 27.18 20.08
N ASP A 780 -27.40 26.88 21.37
CA ASP A 780 -26.33 26.73 22.37
C ASP A 780 -26.00 25.25 22.63
N PHE A 781 -26.71 24.34 21.99
CA PHE A 781 -26.46 22.90 21.98
C PHE A 781 -26.73 22.29 20.61
N ILE A 782 -25.83 21.44 20.12
CA ILE A 782 -26.02 20.63 18.92
C ILE A 782 -25.67 19.18 19.20
N LEU A 783 -26.59 18.27 18.89
CA LEU A 783 -26.32 16.83 18.80
C LEU A 783 -26.53 16.38 17.36
N CYS A 784 -25.51 15.75 16.75
CA CYS A 784 -25.63 15.14 15.43
C CYS A 784 -25.10 13.72 15.47
N ILE A 785 -25.91 12.74 15.08
CA ILE A 785 -25.54 11.32 15.09
C ILE A 785 -25.76 10.71 13.70
N GLY A 786 -24.76 9.98 13.20
CA GLY A 786 -24.81 9.25 11.93
C GLY A 786 -23.88 8.04 11.89
N ASP A 787 -24.09 7.11 10.95
CA ASP A 787 -23.38 5.83 10.86
C ASP A 787 -22.71 5.59 9.50
N ASP A 788 -22.89 6.40 8.49
CA ASP A 788 -22.32 6.10 7.17
C ASP A 788 -21.50 7.25 6.57
N ARG A 789 -21.00 7.02 5.35
CA ARG A 789 -20.20 8.02 4.63
C ARG A 789 -21.00 9.26 4.26
N SER A 790 -22.31 9.15 4.07
CA SER A 790 -23.17 10.28 3.72
C SER A 790 -23.40 11.23 4.90
N ASP A 791 -23.24 10.73 6.14
CA ASP A 791 -23.35 11.55 7.35
C ASP A 791 -22.13 12.46 7.59
N GLU A 792 -21.00 12.15 6.95
CA GLU A 792 -19.79 12.98 7.02
C GLU A 792 -20.02 14.41 6.51
N ASP A 793 -20.98 14.61 5.60
CA ASP A 793 -21.39 15.93 5.13
C ASP A 793 -22.10 16.73 6.24
N MET A 794 -22.88 16.07 7.11
CA MET A 794 -23.49 16.72 8.28
C MET A 794 -22.43 17.16 9.29
N PHE A 795 -21.47 16.27 9.58
CA PHE A 795 -20.40 16.57 10.52
C PHE A 795 -19.51 17.73 10.05
N GLU A 796 -19.23 17.80 8.75
CA GLU A 796 -18.47 18.91 8.17
C GLU A 796 -19.21 20.24 8.30
N VAL A 797 -20.50 20.30 7.94
CA VAL A 797 -21.31 21.53 8.05
C VAL A 797 -21.37 22.03 9.49
N ILE A 798 -21.57 21.13 10.46
CA ILE A 798 -21.61 21.48 11.88
C ILE A 798 -20.24 21.96 12.37
N SER A 799 -19.16 21.32 11.93
CA SER A 799 -17.80 21.75 12.29
C SER A 799 -17.47 23.13 11.72
N ASN A 800 -17.89 23.42 10.48
CA ASN A 800 -17.73 24.73 9.87
C ASN A 800 -18.59 25.80 10.55
N ALA A 801 -19.81 25.44 11.00
CA ALA A 801 -20.68 26.34 11.75
C ALA A 801 -20.08 26.78 13.10
N MET A 802 -19.26 25.93 13.74
CA MET A 802 -18.48 26.32 14.93
C MET A 802 -17.46 27.42 14.69
N ALA A 803 -16.91 27.50 13.48
CA ALA A 803 -15.96 28.55 13.10
C ALA A 803 -16.67 29.85 12.63
N GLY A 804 -17.99 29.78 12.38
CA GLY A 804 -18.82 30.89 11.90
C GLY A 804 -19.67 31.55 12.98
N SER A 805 -20.60 32.43 12.57
CA SER A 805 -21.52 33.16 13.45
C SER A 805 -22.90 32.50 13.61
N SER A 806 -23.10 31.30 13.08
CA SER A 806 -24.39 30.59 13.08
C SER A 806 -24.75 29.96 14.43
N LEU A 807 -23.80 29.88 15.37
CA LEU A 807 -23.96 29.29 16.70
C LEU A 807 -23.77 30.33 17.80
N ALA A 808 -24.29 30.04 19.00
CA ALA A 808 -23.95 30.83 20.17
C ALA A 808 -22.43 30.75 20.48
N PRO A 809 -21.79 31.82 21.00
CA PRO A 809 -20.34 31.86 21.22
C PRO A 809 -19.76 30.78 22.14
N ALA A 810 -20.60 30.10 22.92
CA ALA A 810 -20.23 28.99 23.82
C ALA A 810 -21.08 27.74 23.56
N ALA A 811 -21.48 27.50 22.30
CA ALA A 811 -22.32 26.35 21.95
C ALA A 811 -21.60 25.02 22.19
N GLU A 812 -22.30 24.09 22.84
CA GLU A 812 -21.83 22.72 23.08
C GLU A 812 -22.19 21.82 21.89
N VAL A 813 -21.17 21.34 21.16
CA VAL A 813 -21.36 20.58 19.92
C VAL A 813 -20.92 19.11 20.08
N PHE A 814 -21.86 18.22 19.78
CA PHE A 814 -21.72 16.77 19.87
C PHE A 814 -22.00 16.13 18.51
N ALA A 815 -21.02 16.16 17.61
CA ALA A 815 -21.04 15.36 16.38
C ALA A 815 -20.49 13.95 16.65
N CYS A 816 -21.30 12.92 16.39
CA CYS A 816 -21.05 11.56 16.82
C CYS A 816 -21.27 10.55 15.69
N THR A 817 -20.29 9.66 15.46
CA THR A 817 -20.46 8.53 14.55
C THR A 817 -20.82 7.23 15.29
N VAL A 818 -21.52 6.31 14.64
CA VAL A 818 -21.79 4.97 15.19
C VAL A 818 -20.64 4.01 14.89
N GLY A 819 -20.11 3.38 15.92
CA GLY A 819 -18.96 2.48 15.86
C GLY A 819 -17.62 3.21 15.86
N ARG A 820 -16.54 2.44 16.11
CA ARG A 820 -15.17 2.95 16.17
C ARG A 820 -14.55 2.95 14.77
N LYS A 821 -14.89 3.96 13.98
CA LYS A 821 -14.41 4.11 12.61
C LYS A 821 -13.87 5.50 12.34
N PRO A 822 -13.02 5.66 11.31
CA PRO A 822 -12.59 6.98 10.85
C PRO A 822 -13.80 7.83 10.47
N SER A 823 -13.86 9.05 10.99
CA SER A 823 -14.96 9.98 10.79
C SER A 823 -14.50 11.42 11.07
N LYS A 824 -15.15 12.41 10.46
CA LYS A 824 -15.06 13.84 10.81
C LYS A 824 -15.76 14.15 12.14
N ALA A 825 -16.60 13.24 12.64
CA ALA A 825 -17.21 13.37 13.96
C ALA A 825 -16.15 13.37 15.07
N LYS A 826 -16.36 14.20 16.09
CA LYS A 826 -15.47 14.27 17.27
C LYS A 826 -15.73 13.12 18.25
N TYR A 827 -16.93 12.56 18.23
CA TYR A 827 -17.34 11.52 19.17
C TYR A 827 -17.76 10.22 18.48
N TYR A 828 -17.79 9.12 19.25
CA TYR A 828 -18.45 7.89 18.83
C TYR A 828 -19.34 7.28 19.92
N LEU A 829 -20.31 6.48 19.48
CA LEU A 829 -21.09 5.55 20.28
C LEU A 829 -20.84 4.13 19.74
N ASP A 830 -20.83 3.11 20.58
CA ASP A 830 -20.39 1.78 20.13
C ASP A 830 -21.41 1.10 19.19
N ASP A 831 -22.71 1.27 19.42
CA ASP A 831 -23.79 0.66 18.65
C ASP A 831 -25.14 1.41 18.78
N THR A 832 -26.17 0.92 18.08
CA THR A 832 -27.55 1.44 18.14
C THR A 832 -28.15 1.43 19.54
N HIS A 833 -27.77 0.48 20.40
CA HIS A 833 -28.31 0.38 21.75
C HIS A 833 -27.76 1.48 22.66
N ASP A 834 -26.48 1.82 22.53
CA ASP A 834 -25.87 2.96 23.20
C ASP A 834 -26.52 4.29 22.76
N ILE A 835 -26.92 4.43 21.50
CA ILE A 835 -27.68 5.60 21.01
C ILE A 835 -29.06 5.65 21.66
N VAL A 836 -29.79 4.55 21.65
CA VAL A 836 -31.14 4.48 22.25
C VAL A 836 -31.09 4.78 23.76
N ARG A 837 -30.06 4.33 24.47
CA ARG A 837 -29.82 4.68 25.89
C ARG A 837 -29.50 6.16 26.09
N LEU A 838 -28.62 6.72 25.27
CA LEU A 838 -28.28 8.15 25.28
C LEU A 838 -29.55 8.99 25.14
N MET A 839 -30.35 8.67 24.13
CA MET A 839 -31.59 9.38 23.80
C MET A 839 -32.65 9.24 24.91
N GLN A 840 -32.76 8.08 25.56
CA GLN A 840 -33.57 7.92 26.77
C GLN A 840 -33.11 8.82 27.92
N GLY A 841 -31.80 8.96 28.10
CA GLY A 841 -31.24 9.86 29.10
C GLY A 841 -31.62 11.31 28.87
N LEU A 842 -31.62 11.76 27.61
CA LEU A 842 -32.04 13.11 27.22
C LEU A 842 -33.55 13.29 27.37
N ALA A 843 -34.35 12.32 26.90
CA ALA A 843 -35.81 12.32 27.02
C ALA A 843 -36.28 12.42 28.48
N ALA A 844 -35.67 11.65 29.38
CA ALA A 844 -35.98 11.70 30.81
C ALA A 844 -35.72 13.07 31.45
N VAL A 845 -34.77 13.85 30.92
CA VAL A 845 -34.54 15.24 31.36
C VAL A 845 -35.60 16.18 30.80
N SER A 846 -35.98 16.01 29.55
CA SER A 846 -37.07 16.79 28.92
C SER A 846 -38.40 16.59 29.62
N GLU A 847 -38.71 15.39 30.11
CA GLU A 847 -39.92 15.10 30.91
C GLU A 847 -39.93 15.75 32.29
N GLN A 848 -38.75 16.07 32.84
CA GLN A 848 -38.59 16.70 34.15
C GLN A 848 -38.60 18.24 34.10
N ALA A 849 -38.59 18.85 32.91
CA ALA A 849 -38.72 20.29 32.75
C ALA A 849 -40.17 20.72 33.08
N PRO A 850 -40.40 21.79 33.88
CA PRO A 850 -41.73 22.13 34.36
C PRO A 850 -42.66 22.50 33.20
N ARG A 851 -43.78 21.78 33.07
CA ARG A 851 -44.92 22.22 32.25
C ARG A 851 -45.38 23.57 32.78
N ASN A 852 -45.20 24.63 32.00
CA ASN A 852 -45.72 25.95 32.33
C ASN A 852 -47.25 25.85 32.48
N PHE A 853 -47.75 26.07 33.70
CA PHE A 853 -49.15 26.28 34.01
C PHE A 853 -49.62 27.56 33.32
N ASN A 854 -50.16 27.45 32.11
CA ASN A 854 -50.98 28.48 31.47
C ASN A 854 -52.15 27.79 30.79
N ASP A 855 -53.04 27.19 31.59
CA ASP A 855 -54.39 26.87 31.13
C ASP A 855 -55.36 26.71 32.31
N VAL A 856 -55.69 27.82 32.98
CA VAL A 856 -56.98 27.96 33.68
C VAL A 856 -57.45 29.41 33.51
N GLY A 857 -58.14 29.67 32.40
CA GLY A 857 -58.92 30.88 32.19
C GLY A 857 -60.40 30.53 32.09
N GLY A 858 -61.18 30.83 33.15
CA GLY A 858 -62.60 31.10 33.01
C GLY A 858 -63.58 30.18 33.75
N SER A 859 -63.87 30.48 35.01
CA SER A 859 -65.25 30.77 35.40
C SER A 859 -65.28 31.46 36.77
N ASN A 860 -65.55 32.75 36.69
CA ASN A 860 -65.89 33.63 37.78
C ASN A 860 -67.27 33.22 38.34
N GLN A 861 -67.36 32.76 39.59
CA GLN A 861 -68.55 32.97 40.44
C GLN A 861 -68.24 32.73 41.92
N MET A 862 -68.72 33.66 42.75
CA MET A 862 -68.70 33.72 44.22
C MET A 862 -67.42 34.26 44.89
N TYR A 863 -67.29 35.58 44.83
CA TYR A 863 -66.82 36.34 45.99
C TYR A 863 -68.01 36.68 46.90
N GLN A 864 -67.72 36.63 48.20
CA GLN A 864 -68.52 37.02 49.37
C GLN A 864 -69.45 35.97 49.98
N PHE A 865 -68.98 35.35 51.07
CA PHE A 865 -69.56 35.66 52.39
C PHE A 865 -68.56 35.33 53.53
N LEU A 866 -68.12 36.41 54.20
CA LEU A 866 -67.82 36.60 55.62
C LEU A 866 -66.69 35.85 56.35
N LEU A 867 -65.79 36.70 56.87
CA LEU A 867 -65.05 36.60 58.14
C LEU A 867 -65.97 36.31 59.35
N GLN A 868 -65.37 35.67 60.36
CA GLN A 868 -65.84 35.37 61.74
C GLN A 868 -66.62 34.05 61.93
N THR A 869 -65.93 32.93 62.13
CA THR A 869 -65.66 32.32 63.46
C THR A 869 -64.68 31.17 63.33
#